data_AF-A0A9N9BQE4-F1
#
_entry.id   AF-A0A9N9BQE4-F1
#
_cell.length_a   1.000
_cell.length_b   1.000
_cell.length_c   1.000
_cell.angle_alpha   90.00
_cell.angle_beta   90.00
_cell.angle_gamma   90.00
#
_symmetry.space_group_name_H-M   'P 1'
#
loop_
_entity.id
_entity.type
_entity.pdbx_description
1 polymer ?
#
loop_
_entity_poly.entity_id
_entity_poly.type
_entity_poly.pdbx_seq_one_letter_code
_entity_poly.pdbx_strand_id
1 'polypeptide(L)'
;MFYGHYSCAWIIKVLEPKIPLWILMIAVQFVDFLFSFFILIEIEEAHIVRGYTKVNDLKLVSIPYTHSLIAVIGWSILYGSWYRFSGYDGGNRAAFLIGLAVLSHWFEDLLVHNEDLLLLTIDDNAPKYGFKLWDYPVIHHPFELLLFFGSFYYYLVSTEVHPSKIYSPQNDQTRETTTTISNLTNNATNHHEGSQNYWASKWGSIILSVDSFLTISVLINPLFVHSYKTFSYNETEPGYQIYQVLTYRDGTSVVYLTKPINETCNEPRIDLRVIHPNGTVDVVKVNYPIPDFNFCILPDDITLHIVLFPYMPDYIYVLYENSTDISSASYYVLLITRTGKIISNTFLSRVYISNGTLSVSGSIIPHYNEEIGFLFYDYLKLENILKWIYFSKPDSDGNFQRINSGQIEFQNLSDVISAIDGVFGIVTSKHANISKYSNKSRDDLIDPTESTYELYITFVGPNQMAVDGPFLLYQTSVPNLQIESICNTAYSTKGYFCILNIEDKHSEALKNSLIKITFQNSGSVVEIENLPDLELYKGLSGYSKFDSLYNGGFLLIIFNRSNGSIYETIVQSIILDNNGNYYGTLDLPENLKVSDTGGFRNGTFFVVPQVDDYTWNIYSIDIPKFFPNDNGYNNPIIKATYPLINSNIPLSSTININITYNFPITISTNNISIYQHNSENSILRQSVPGNSQYVNRAGNQTIILDVLESTFNQPNAIYYIAINDNAVKDWQTNQPLIGIVNNIWKVNTIDNQDIFAEDATGQFSLTIEGTRYFKNLSSYNQTIFLSQLRIDLANSIPVNINRLNVIKYEYDENQQPPKIILTLPIKSITNLNERNVDRIIKDLDLLIKYKEVTPISWFGTTNLIDSRFGFQRTSK
;
A
#
# COMPACT_ATOMS: atom_id res chain seq x y z
N MET A 1 -33.31 -2.69 -14.88
CA MET A 1 -32.52 -3.47 -15.88
C MET A 1 -31.60 -2.45 -16.60
N PHE A 2 -30.86 -2.80 -17.66
CA PHE A 2 -30.08 -1.81 -18.42
C PHE A 2 -30.64 -1.69 -19.85
N TYR A 3 -29.86 -2.06 -20.86
CA TYR A 3 -30.26 -1.93 -22.28
C TYR A 3 -31.44 -2.85 -22.67
N GLY A 4 -31.80 -3.83 -21.83
CA GLY A 4 -32.97 -4.67 -22.05
C GLY A 4 -34.30 -3.91 -22.11
N HIS A 5 -34.45 -2.80 -21.39
CA HIS A 5 -35.70 -1.99 -21.35
C HIS A 5 -36.13 -1.45 -22.72
N TYR A 6 -35.17 -1.14 -23.60
CA TYR A 6 -35.45 -0.70 -24.96
C TYR A 6 -36.16 -1.76 -25.82
N SER A 7 -36.23 -3.02 -25.37
CA SER A 7 -36.98 -4.06 -26.08
C SER A 7 -38.48 -3.77 -26.19
N CYS A 8 -39.11 -3.25 -25.14
CA CYS A 8 -40.50 -2.81 -25.21
C CYS A 8 -40.69 -1.61 -26.15
N ALA A 9 -39.73 -0.68 -26.22
CA ALA A 9 -39.78 0.44 -27.16
C ALA A 9 -39.75 -0.02 -28.63
N TRP A 10 -38.88 -0.99 -28.96
CA TRP A 10 -38.83 -1.58 -30.31
C TRP A 10 -40.14 -2.29 -30.70
N ILE A 11 -40.69 -3.11 -29.80
CA ILE A 11 -41.95 -3.84 -30.03
C ILE A 11 -43.12 -2.87 -30.21
N ILE A 12 -43.27 -1.88 -29.32
CA ILE A 12 -44.38 -0.93 -29.35
C ILE A 12 -44.32 -0.04 -30.60
N LYS A 13 -43.12 0.28 -31.10
CA LYS A 13 -42.95 1.01 -32.36
C LYS A 13 -43.47 0.23 -33.58
N VAL A 14 -43.44 -1.10 -33.57
CA VAL A 14 -44.10 -1.94 -34.59
C VAL A 14 -45.63 -1.92 -34.42
N LEU A 15 -46.11 -1.98 -33.17
CA LEU A 15 -47.55 -2.05 -32.85
C LEU A 15 -48.33 -0.75 -33.07
N GLU A 16 -47.67 0.42 -32.98
CA GLU A 16 -48.24 1.72 -33.34
C GLU A 16 -47.16 2.63 -33.97
N PRO A 17 -46.89 2.50 -35.28
CA PRO A 17 -45.82 3.22 -35.96
C PRO A 17 -45.91 4.75 -35.92
N LYS A 18 -47.06 5.31 -35.53
CA LYS A 18 -47.28 6.77 -35.38
C LYS A 18 -46.51 7.38 -34.21
N ILE A 19 -46.18 6.59 -33.18
CA ILE A 19 -45.43 7.09 -32.02
C ILE A 19 -44.00 7.45 -32.46
N PRO A 20 -43.49 8.67 -32.17
CA PRO A 20 -42.08 8.99 -32.38
C PRO A 20 -41.18 8.07 -31.55
N LEU A 21 -40.19 7.43 -32.19
CA LEU A 21 -39.36 6.39 -31.53
C LEU A 21 -38.65 6.93 -30.28
N TRP A 22 -38.15 8.18 -30.31
CA TRP A 22 -37.48 8.80 -29.17
C TRP A 22 -38.39 8.95 -27.94
N ILE A 23 -39.72 9.10 -28.12
CA ILE A 23 -40.68 9.16 -27.00
C ILE A 23 -40.80 7.79 -26.32
N LEU A 24 -40.67 6.69 -27.07
CA LEU A 24 -40.64 5.33 -26.52
C LEU A 24 -39.31 5.04 -25.84
N MET A 25 -38.18 5.51 -26.37
CA MET A 25 -36.88 5.39 -25.71
C MET A 25 -36.85 6.15 -24.37
N ILE A 26 -37.46 7.33 -24.29
CA ILE A 26 -37.60 8.04 -23.01
C ILE A 26 -38.62 7.32 -22.11
N ALA A 27 -39.72 6.77 -22.64
CA ALA A 27 -40.75 6.09 -21.84
C ALA A 27 -40.19 4.89 -21.04
N VAL A 28 -39.43 4.01 -21.70
CA VAL A 28 -38.87 2.81 -21.05
C VAL A 28 -37.75 3.13 -20.05
N GLN A 29 -37.15 4.32 -20.13
CA GLN A 29 -36.08 4.81 -19.26
C GLN A 29 -36.59 5.87 -18.25
N PHE A 30 -37.89 6.18 -18.25
CA PHE A 30 -38.46 7.32 -17.53
C PHE A 30 -38.34 7.17 -16.01
N VAL A 31 -38.46 5.94 -15.50
CA VAL A 31 -38.33 5.61 -14.07
C VAL A 31 -36.87 5.81 -13.61
N ASP A 32 -35.90 5.28 -14.35
CA ASP A 32 -34.46 5.48 -14.12
C ASP A 32 -34.05 6.97 -14.14
N PHE A 33 -34.62 7.78 -15.04
CA PHE A 33 -34.35 9.23 -15.06
C PHE A 33 -34.92 9.93 -13.82
N LEU A 34 -36.08 9.50 -13.31
CA LEU A 34 -36.63 9.99 -12.06
C LEU A 34 -35.80 9.53 -10.86
N PHE A 35 -35.37 8.27 -10.81
CA PHE A 35 -34.49 7.74 -9.77
C PHE A 35 -33.16 8.50 -9.70
N SER A 36 -32.52 8.72 -10.86
CA SER A 36 -31.31 9.54 -10.98
C SER A 36 -31.51 10.95 -10.41
N PHE A 37 -32.68 11.55 -10.62
CA PHE A 37 -33.04 12.86 -10.06
C PHE A 37 -33.36 12.80 -8.56
N PHE A 38 -34.04 11.75 -8.09
CA PHE A 38 -34.51 11.59 -6.70
C PHE A 38 -33.35 11.28 -5.73
N ILE A 39 -32.34 10.54 -6.20
CA ILE A 39 -31.06 10.34 -5.51
C ILE A 39 -30.31 11.68 -5.37
N LEU A 40 -30.25 12.50 -6.42
CA LEU A 40 -29.57 13.81 -6.41
C LEU A 40 -30.22 14.87 -5.50
N ILE A 41 -31.44 14.62 -5.02
CA ILE A 41 -32.17 15.50 -4.09
C ILE A 41 -32.52 14.80 -2.76
N GLU A 42 -31.86 13.68 -2.46
CA GLU A 42 -31.95 12.95 -1.18
C GLU A 42 -33.38 12.49 -0.80
N ILE A 43 -34.25 12.24 -1.80
CA ILE A 43 -35.59 11.66 -1.61
C ILE A 43 -35.55 10.12 -1.64
N GLU A 44 -34.58 9.54 -2.35
CA GLU A 44 -34.31 8.11 -2.42
C GLU A 44 -32.82 7.86 -2.08
N GLU A 45 -32.48 6.64 -1.69
CA GLU A 45 -31.15 6.29 -1.16
C GLU A 45 -30.59 5.02 -1.83
N ALA A 46 -29.35 5.11 -2.32
CA ALA A 46 -28.55 3.99 -2.81
C ALA A 46 -27.09 4.12 -2.35
N HIS A 47 -26.46 3.00 -1.99
CA HIS A 47 -25.06 2.94 -1.59
C HIS A 47 -24.24 2.15 -2.63
N ILE A 48 -23.01 2.58 -2.89
CA ILE A 48 -22.06 1.78 -3.68
C ILE A 48 -21.36 0.81 -2.73
N VAL A 49 -21.60 -0.49 -2.92
CA VAL A 49 -21.05 -1.57 -2.10
C VAL A 49 -20.36 -2.57 -3.02
N ARG A 50 -19.03 -2.55 -3.03
CA ARG A 50 -18.22 -3.31 -3.99
C ARG A 50 -18.44 -4.82 -3.87
N GLY A 51 -18.92 -5.45 -4.93
CA GLY A 51 -19.30 -6.86 -4.98
C GLY A 51 -20.70 -7.17 -4.42
N TYR A 52 -21.60 -6.18 -4.32
CA TYR A 52 -22.98 -6.39 -3.81
C TYR A 52 -23.82 -7.33 -4.69
N THR A 53 -23.66 -7.23 -6.01
CA THR A 53 -24.02 -8.30 -6.96
C THR A 53 -22.80 -8.62 -7.84
N LYS A 54 -22.93 -9.55 -8.78
CA LYS A 54 -21.84 -9.86 -9.73
C LYS A 54 -21.89 -9.04 -11.02
N VAL A 55 -22.90 -8.21 -11.22
CA VAL A 55 -23.08 -7.33 -12.40
C VAL A 55 -23.00 -5.84 -12.03
N ASN A 56 -23.40 -5.49 -10.81
CA ASN A 56 -23.60 -4.11 -10.35
C ASN A 56 -23.24 -3.96 -8.85
N ASP A 57 -22.50 -2.90 -8.51
CA ASP A 57 -22.11 -2.56 -7.13
C ASP A 57 -23.15 -1.68 -6.40
N LEU A 58 -24.21 -1.24 -7.07
CA LEU A 58 -25.28 -0.47 -6.45
C LEU A 58 -26.16 -1.33 -5.54
N LYS A 59 -26.15 -1.01 -4.24
CA LYS A 59 -27.13 -1.44 -3.26
C LYS A 59 -28.22 -0.38 -3.14
N LEU A 60 -29.40 -0.65 -3.69
CA LEU A 60 -30.57 0.21 -3.54
C LEU A 60 -31.13 0.05 -2.12
N VAL A 61 -31.25 1.14 -1.37
CA VAL A 61 -31.64 1.12 0.06
C VAL A 61 -33.11 1.48 0.21
N SER A 62 -33.50 2.63 -0.35
CA SER A 62 -34.86 3.16 -0.39
C SER A 62 -35.13 3.72 -1.80
N ILE A 63 -36.08 3.12 -2.52
CA ILE A 63 -36.53 3.53 -3.86
C ILE A 63 -38.08 3.53 -4.02
N PRO A 64 -38.87 3.94 -3.00
CA PRO A 64 -40.31 3.68 -2.97
C PRO A 64 -41.13 4.61 -3.89
N TYR A 65 -40.59 5.73 -4.37
CA TYR A 65 -41.28 6.72 -5.17
C TYR A 65 -41.01 6.60 -6.68
N THR A 66 -39.97 5.85 -7.07
CA THR A 66 -39.66 5.56 -8.47
C THR A 66 -39.95 4.11 -8.82
N HIS A 67 -39.45 3.16 -8.03
CA HIS A 67 -39.42 1.73 -8.36
C HIS A 67 -40.45 0.86 -7.58
N SER A 68 -41.38 1.46 -6.83
CA SER A 68 -42.56 0.70 -6.36
C SER A 68 -43.56 0.50 -7.50
N LEU A 69 -44.21 -0.66 -7.59
CA LEU A 69 -45.21 -0.92 -8.65
C LEU A 69 -46.34 0.12 -8.63
N ILE A 70 -46.75 0.58 -7.45
CA ILE A 70 -47.74 1.66 -7.33
C ILE A 70 -47.23 3.01 -7.87
N ALA A 71 -45.95 3.34 -7.67
CA ALA A 71 -45.35 4.53 -8.27
C ALA A 71 -45.21 4.41 -9.78
N VAL A 72 -44.70 3.27 -10.29
CA VAL A 72 -44.55 3.02 -11.74
C VAL A 72 -45.90 3.05 -12.45
N ILE A 73 -46.99 2.57 -11.83
CA ILE A 73 -48.36 2.76 -12.33
C ILE A 73 -48.75 4.25 -12.38
N GLY A 74 -48.40 5.04 -11.36
CA GLY A 74 -48.59 6.49 -11.36
C GLY A 74 -47.84 7.20 -12.49
N TRP A 75 -46.55 6.90 -12.66
CA TRP A 75 -45.70 7.44 -13.72
C TRP A 75 -46.16 7.01 -15.12
N SER A 76 -46.61 5.77 -15.27
CA SER A 76 -47.26 5.24 -16.49
C SER A 76 -48.51 6.02 -16.89
N ILE A 77 -49.41 6.27 -15.93
CA ILE A 77 -50.62 7.09 -16.15
C ILE A 77 -50.23 8.54 -16.48
N LEU A 78 -49.25 9.12 -15.79
CA LEU A 78 -48.79 10.50 -15.99
C LEU A 78 -48.18 10.69 -17.38
N TYR A 79 -47.22 9.86 -17.78
CA TYR A 79 -46.49 9.99 -19.05
C TYR A 79 -47.39 9.62 -20.26
N GLY A 80 -48.26 8.61 -20.12
CA GLY A 80 -49.29 8.31 -21.11
C GLY A 80 -50.32 9.43 -21.28
N SER A 81 -50.75 10.07 -20.17
CA SER A 81 -51.64 11.24 -20.20
C SER A 81 -50.95 12.46 -20.82
N TRP A 82 -49.69 12.72 -20.47
CA TRP A 82 -48.87 13.77 -21.11
C TRP A 82 -48.84 13.58 -22.63
N TYR A 83 -48.48 12.39 -23.13
CA TYR A 83 -48.47 12.12 -24.57
C TYR A 83 -49.85 12.38 -25.21
N ARG A 84 -50.94 11.99 -24.53
CA ARG A 84 -52.31 12.21 -25.01
C ARG A 84 -52.66 13.69 -25.18
N PHE A 85 -52.07 14.59 -24.40
CA PHE A 85 -52.34 16.04 -24.47
C PHE A 85 -51.29 16.83 -25.26
N SER A 86 -50.07 16.31 -25.44
CA SER A 86 -48.97 16.94 -26.20
C SER A 86 -49.18 17.01 -27.73
N GLY A 87 -50.35 16.62 -28.23
CA GLY A 87 -50.73 16.80 -29.65
C GLY A 87 -50.14 15.78 -30.63
N TYR A 88 -49.47 14.72 -30.15
CA TYR A 88 -48.92 13.67 -31.00
C TYR A 88 -49.99 12.71 -31.55
N ASP A 89 -49.68 12.10 -32.68
CA ASP A 89 -50.57 11.19 -33.40
C ASP A 89 -50.82 9.84 -32.70
N GLY A 90 -51.92 9.18 -33.09
CA GLY A 90 -52.34 7.86 -32.60
C GLY A 90 -53.28 7.88 -31.39
N GLY A 91 -53.47 9.03 -30.75
CA GLY A 91 -54.54 9.27 -29.77
C GLY A 91 -54.53 8.31 -28.57
N ASN A 92 -55.72 7.86 -28.14
CA ASN A 92 -55.87 7.03 -26.93
C ASN A 92 -55.10 5.70 -27.00
N ARG A 93 -54.95 5.09 -28.17
CA ARG A 93 -54.22 3.83 -28.34
C ARG A 93 -52.71 4.03 -28.15
N ALA A 94 -52.16 5.07 -28.79
CA ALA A 94 -50.75 5.42 -28.63
C ALA A 94 -50.42 5.81 -27.18
N ALA A 95 -51.26 6.62 -26.54
CA ALA A 95 -51.13 7.00 -25.13
C ALA A 95 -51.14 5.78 -24.18
N PHE A 96 -52.04 4.81 -24.40
CA PHE A 96 -52.09 3.57 -23.62
C PHE A 96 -50.85 2.69 -23.82
N LEU A 97 -50.39 2.52 -25.06
CA LEU A 97 -49.16 1.77 -25.35
C LEU A 97 -47.92 2.43 -24.74
N ILE A 98 -47.85 3.77 -24.71
CA ILE A 98 -46.79 4.52 -24.04
C ILE A 98 -46.85 4.35 -22.52
N GLY A 99 -48.05 4.33 -21.93
CA GLY A 99 -48.22 3.94 -20.54
C GLY A 99 -47.68 2.53 -20.26
N LEU A 100 -47.95 1.56 -21.14
CA LEU A 100 -47.38 0.21 -21.03
C LEU A 100 -45.84 0.18 -21.18
N ALA A 101 -45.24 1.08 -21.97
CA ALA A 101 -43.79 1.20 -22.11
C ALA A 101 -43.10 1.71 -20.82
N VAL A 102 -43.77 2.56 -20.03
CA VAL A 102 -43.27 2.93 -18.69
C VAL A 102 -43.52 1.79 -17.70
N LEU A 103 -44.66 1.09 -17.82
CA LEU A 103 -45.05 0.03 -16.88
C LEU A 103 -44.23 -1.26 -17.03
N SER A 104 -43.66 -1.55 -18.21
CA SER A 104 -42.82 -2.73 -18.41
C SER A 104 -41.55 -2.72 -17.55
N HIS A 105 -41.01 -1.53 -17.25
CA HIS A 105 -39.80 -1.30 -16.47
C HIS A 105 -39.79 -2.16 -15.17
N TRP A 106 -40.82 -2.00 -14.32
CA TRP A 106 -40.92 -2.76 -13.06
C TRP A 106 -40.97 -4.29 -13.23
N PHE A 107 -41.62 -4.79 -14.29
CA PHE A 107 -41.70 -6.23 -14.55
C PHE A 107 -40.39 -6.80 -15.12
N GLU A 108 -39.61 -5.96 -15.80
CA GLU A 108 -38.27 -6.27 -16.30
C GLU A 108 -37.24 -6.21 -15.15
N ASP A 109 -37.39 -5.25 -14.24
CA ASP A 109 -36.58 -5.11 -13.03
C ASP A 109 -36.74 -6.30 -12.09
N LEU A 110 -37.98 -6.77 -11.88
CA LEU A 110 -38.30 -7.93 -11.04
C LEU A 110 -37.48 -9.17 -11.42
N LEU A 111 -37.04 -9.29 -12.67
CA LEU A 111 -36.17 -10.38 -13.12
C LEU A 111 -34.73 -10.22 -12.62
N VAL A 112 -34.18 -9.00 -12.63
CA VAL A 112 -32.73 -8.78 -12.44
C VAL A 112 -32.36 -8.27 -11.05
N HIS A 113 -33.24 -7.50 -10.41
CA HIS A 113 -33.05 -6.87 -9.10
C HIS A 113 -32.94 -7.86 -7.95
N ASN A 114 -32.39 -7.38 -6.83
CA ASN A 114 -32.41 -8.08 -5.57
C ASN A 114 -33.78 -7.90 -4.88
N GLU A 115 -33.89 -8.32 -3.61
CA GLU A 115 -35.11 -8.09 -2.81
C GLU A 115 -35.21 -6.60 -2.39
N ASP A 116 -35.37 -5.72 -3.38
CA ASP A 116 -35.34 -4.25 -3.24
C ASP A 116 -36.59 -3.53 -3.82
N LEU A 117 -37.34 -4.15 -4.75
CA LEU A 117 -38.54 -3.55 -5.35
C LEU A 117 -39.78 -3.69 -4.46
N LEU A 118 -40.56 -2.60 -4.32
CA LEU A 118 -41.85 -2.61 -3.60
C LEU A 118 -43.04 -2.87 -4.54
N LEU A 119 -44.13 -3.40 -3.97
CA LEU A 119 -45.35 -3.72 -4.72
C LEU A 119 -46.39 -2.58 -4.62
N LEU A 120 -47.51 -2.79 -3.92
CA LEU A 120 -48.62 -1.84 -3.82
C LEU A 120 -48.49 -0.88 -2.61
N THR A 121 -47.26 -0.47 -2.28
CA THR A 121 -46.97 0.41 -1.14
C THR A 121 -45.69 1.21 -1.35
N ILE A 122 -45.57 2.31 -0.60
CA ILE A 122 -44.44 3.25 -0.55
C ILE A 122 -43.73 3.14 0.83
N ASP A 123 -44.24 2.31 1.74
CA ASP A 123 -43.58 2.00 3.02
C ASP A 123 -42.42 1.01 2.82
N ASP A 124 -41.18 1.49 3.02
CA ASP A 124 -39.95 0.71 2.92
C ASP A 124 -39.86 -0.49 3.89
N ASN A 125 -40.69 -0.53 4.93
CA ASN A 125 -40.75 -1.65 5.89
C ASN A 125 -41.58 -2.84 5.35
N ALA A 126 -42.25 -2.68 4.21
CA ALA A 126 -43.02 -3.75 3.58
C ALA A 126 -42.13 -4.76 2.82
N PRO A 127 -42.64 -5.96 2.50
CA PRO A 127 -41.89 -6.94 1.72
C PRO A 127 -41.41 -6.40 0.37
N LYS A 128 -40.11 -6.55 0.11
CA LYS A 128 -39.44 -6.20 -1.14
C LYS A 128 -39.20 -7.46 -1.98
N TYR A 129 -39.08 -7.31 -3.31
CA TYR A 129 -39.13 -8.41 -4.28
C TYR A 129 -38.07 -8.28 -5.39
N GLY A 130 -37.58 -9.42 -5.88
CA GLY A 130 -36.71 -9.53 -7.06
C GLY A 130 -36.14 -10.95 -7.23
N PHE A 131 -35.78 -11.34 -8.46
CA PHE A 131 -35.30 -12.70 -8.79
C PHE A 131 -33.78 -12.82 -8.92
N LYS A 132 -33.01 -11.77 -8.62
CA LYS A 132 -31.55 -11.78 -8.42
C LYS A 132 -30.71 -12.21 -9.63
N LEU A 133 -31.15 -11.95 -10.87
CA LEU A 133 -30.36 -12.36 -12.04
C LEU A 133 -28.99 -11.65 -12.12
N TRP A 134 -28.82 -10.49 -11.47
CA TRP A 134 -27.50 -9.83 -11.30
C TRP A 134 -26.47 -10.64 -10.48
N ASP A 135 -26.88 -11.69 -9.75
CA ASP A 135 -25.94 -12.64 -9.16
C ASP A 135 -25.40 -13.68 -10.17
N TYR A 136 -25.92 -13.70 -11.40
CA TYR A 136 -25.61 -14.71 -12.42
C TYR A 136 -25.26 -14.06 -13.78
N PRO A 137 -24.10 -13.40 -13.93
CA PRO A 137 -23.73 -12.66 -15.15
C PRO A 137 -23.81 -13.49 -16.44
N VAL A 138 -23.45 -14.78 -16.34
CA VAL A 138 -23.48 -15.78 -17.43
C VAL A 138 -24.90 -16.05 -17.96
N ILE A 139 -25.93 -15.77 -17.17
CA ILE A 139 -27.34 -15.86 -17.57
C ILE A 139 -27.89 -14.47 -17.90
N HIS A 140 -27.57 -13.47 -17.08
CA HIS A 140 -27.99 -12.07 -17.24
C HIS A 140 -27.65 -11.49 -18.62
N HIS A 141 -26.35 -11.45 -18.99
CA HIS A 141 -25.95 -10.74 -20.21
C HIS A 141 -26.51 -11.41 -21.48
N PRO A 142 -26.49 -12.74 -21.66
CA PRO A 142 -27.14 -13.36 -22.84
C PRO A 142 -28.65 -13.17 -22.89
N PHE A 143 -29.34 -13.16 -21.75
CA PHE A 143 -30.78 -12.89 -21.68
C PHE A 143 -31.10 -11.45 -22.12
N GLU A 144 -30.40 -10.47 -21.56
CA GLU A 144 -30.62 -9.05 -21.86
C GLU A 144 -30.23 -8.71 -23.32
N LEU A 145 -29.13 -9.29 -23.83
CA LEU A 145 -28.74 -9.19 -25.24
C LEU A 145 -29.80 -9.79 -26.17
N LEU A 146 -30.41 -10.92 -25.81
CA LEU A 146 -31.47 -11.55 -26.59
C LEU A 146 -32.74 -10.70 -26.60
N LEU A 147 -33.14 -10.11 -25.47
CA LEU A 147 -34.25 -9.15 -25.42
C LEU A 147 -34.01 -7.95 -26.34
N PHE A 148 -32.87 -7.27 -26.19
CA PHE A 148 -32.56 -6.07 -26.96
C PHE A 148 -32.39 -6.35 -28.46
N PHE A 149 -31.47 -7.25 -28.84
CA PHE A 149 -31.19 -7.51 -30.25
C PHE A 149 -32.32 -8.29 -30.94
N GLY A 150 -33.03 -9.17 -30.23
CA GLY A 150 -34.17 -9.90 -30.78
C GLY A 150 -35.35 -8.99 -31.11
N SER A 151 -35.70 -8.07 -30.20
CA SER A 151 -36.75 -7.06 -30.43
C SER A 151 -36.35 -6.01 -31.47
N PHE A 152 -35.09 -5.57 -31.48
CA PHE A 152 -34.56 -4.67 -32.50
C PHE A 152 -34.57 -5.32 -33.90
N TYR A 153 -34.16 -6.59 -34.00
CA TYR A 153 -34.25 -7.35 -35.26
C TYR A 153 -35.72 -7.52 -35.71
N TYR A 154 -36.63 -7.84 -34.79
CA TYR A 154 -38.06 -7.89 -35.07
C TYR A 154 -38.59 -6.54 -35.60
N TYR A 155 -38.17 -5.42 -35.02
CA TYR A 155 -38.47 -4.07 -35.51
C TYR A 155 -37.91 -3.84 -36.93
N LEU A 156 -36.62 -4.11 -37.18
CA LEU A 156 -35.99 -3.95 -38.50
C LEU A 156 -36.58 -4.83 -39.61
N VAL A 157 -37.19 -5.97 -39.27
CA VAL A 157 -37.90 -6.84 -40.21
C VAL A 157 -39.36 -6.43 -40.39
N SER A 158 -40.02 -5.92 -39.34
CA SER A 158 -41.47 -5.63 -39.35
C SER A 158 -41.85 -4.21 -39.78
N THR A 159 -40.88 -3.28 -39.91
CA THR A 159 -41.14 -1.94 -40.45
C THR A 159 -40.65 -1.78 -41.88
N GLU A 160 -41.55 -1.39 -42.80
CA GLU A 160 -41.19 -0.94 -44.14
C GLU A 160 -40.64 0.50 -44.09
N VAL A 161 -39.53 0.73 -44.80
CA VAL A 161 -38.95 2.08 -44.95
C VAL A 161 -39.75 2.84 -46.00
N HIS A 162 -40.67 3.72 -45.59
CA HIS A 162 -41.34 4.64 -46.50
C HIS A 162 -40.33 5.66 -47.07
N PRO A 163 -40.05 5.66 -48.39
CA PRO A 163 -39.10 6.59 -48.99
C PRO A 163 -39.78 7.95 -49.20
N SER A 164 -39.84 8.78 -48.16
CA SER A 164 -40.50 10.09 -48.21
C SER A 164 -39.54 11.25 -47.95
N LYS A 165 -39.45 12.16 -48.94
CA LYS A 165 -38.83 13.49 -48.88
C LYS A 165 -37.31 13.55 -48.61
N ILE A 166 -36.51 12.94 -49.49
CA ILE A 166 -35.23 13.59 -49.87
C ILE A 166 -35.59 14.71 -50.86
N TYR A 167 -35.38 15.96 -50.47
CA TYR A 167 -35.59 17.13 -51.32
C TYR A 167 -34.28 17.40 -52.09
N SER A 168 -34.27 17.12 -53.41
CA SER A 168 -33.10 17.35 -54.26
C SER A 168 -33.27 18.66 -55.06
N PRO A 169 -32.27 19.55 -55.11
CA PRO A 169 -32.43 20.88 -55.70
C PRO A 169 -32.44 20.85 -57.24
N GLN A 170 -33.38 21.57 -57.85
CA GLN A 170 -33.28 21.97 -59.25
C GLN A 170 -32.35 23.18 -59.37
N ASN A 171 -31.19 23.01 -60.00
CA ASN A 171 -30.42 24.12 -60.55
C ASN A 171 -30.94 24.42 -61.96
N ASP A 172 -31.31 25.67 -62.23
CA ASP A 172 -31.78 26.10 -63.54
C ASP A 172 -30.75 27.00 -64.24
N GLN A 173 -30.14 26.43 -65.29
CA GLN A 173 -29.59 27.09 -66.50
C GLN A 173 -28.36 28.03 -66.48
N THR A 174 -27.64 27.93 -67.62
CA THR A 174 -26.57 28.81 -68.16
C THR A 174 -25.18 28.74 -67.48
N ARG A 175 -24.04 28.81 -68.19
CA ARG A 175 -23.80 28.98 -69.65
C ARG A 175 -22.39 28.50 -70.08
N GLU A 176 -22.27 27.91 -71.28
CA GLU A 176 -21.08 27.89 -72.21
C GLU A 176 -19.70 27.38 -71.64
N THR A 177 -18.75 26.75 -72.36
CA THR A 177 -18.53 26.47 -73.79
C THR A 177 -17.50 25.32 -73.98
N THR A 178 -17.64 24.46 -75.01
CA THR A 178 -16.58 23.63 -75.68
C THR A 178 -15.78 22.58 -74.85
N THR A 179 -15.23 21.45 -75.37
CA THR A 179 -15.01 20.98 -76.77
C THR A 179 -14.93 19.42 -76.88
N THR A 180 -15.67 18.84 -77.85
CA THR A 180 -15.34 17.67 -78.74
C THR A 180 -14.76 16.30 -78.29
N ILE A 181 -15.42 15.22 -78.81
CA ILE A 181 -14.87 13.91 -79.29
C ILE A 181 -14.44 12.89 -78.20
N SER A 182 -14.72 11.57 -78.25
CA SER A 182 -15.33 10.62 -79.22
C SER A 182 -16.34 9.66 -78.52
N ASN A 183 -17.47 9.23 -79.10
CA ASN A 183 -17.65 8.06 -80.00
C ASN A 183 -16.93 6.75 -79.53
N LEU A 184 -17.54 5.56 -79.42
CA LEU A 184 -18.79 5.00 -80.01
C LEU A 184 -19.63 4.07 -79.09
N THR A 185 -20.91 3.93 -79.47
CA THR A 185 -21.87 2.79 -79.39
C THR A 185 -21.28 1.36 -79.48
N ASN A 186 -21.91 0.21 -79.16
CA ASN A 186 -23.20 -0.28 -78.57
C ASN A 186 -23.10 -1.85 -78.46
N ASN A 187 -24.02 -2.71 -77.98
CA ASN A 187 -25.39 -2.65 -77.41
C ASN A 187 -25.70 -3.95 -76.62
N ALA A 188 -26.63 -3.90 -75.64
CA ALA A 188 -27.29 -5.04 -74.96
C ALA A 188 -26.37 -6.01 -74.16
N THR A 189 -26.82 -6.73 -73.12
CA THR A 189 -28.18 -7.12 -72.70
C THR A 189 -28.52 -6.78 -71.24
N ASN A 190 -29.79 -6.41 -70.99
CA ASN A 190 -30.35 -6.35 -69.64
C ASN A 190 -30.78 -7.74 -69.16
N HIS A 191 -30.46 -8.09 -67.91
CA HIS A 191 -31.37 -8.73 -66.93
C HIS A 191 -30.55 -9.20 -65.69
N HIS A 192 -30.45 -8.38 -64.62
CA HIS A 192 -30.39 -8.84 -63.20
C HIS A 192 -30.29 -7.74 -62.10
N GLU A 193 -30.60 -6.46 -62.36
CA GLU A 193 -30.40 -5.36 -61.37
C GLU A 193 -31.63 -4.95 -60.53
N GLY A 194 -32.74 -5.70 -60.58
CA GLY A 194 -33.97 -5.35 -59.86
C GLY A 194 -33.92 -5.54 -58.33
N SER A 195 -33.00 -6.35 -57.80
CA SER A 195 -33.02 -6.76 -56.38
C SER A 195 -31.91 -6.17 -55.50
N GLN A 196 -30.71 -5.91 -56.05
CA GLN A 196 -29.56 -5.45 -55.24
C GLN A 196 -29.80 -4.06 -54.61
N ASN A 197 -30.43 -3.13 -55.34
CA ASN A 197 -30.66 -1.76 -54.88
C ASN A 197 -31.61 -1.66 -53.66
N TYR A 198 -32.51 -2.62 -53.48
CA TYR A 198 -33.37 -2.68 -52.28
C TYR A 198 -32.56 -3.05 -51.03
N TRP A 199 -31.66 -4.02 -51.14
CA TRP A 199 -30.78 -4.40 -50.02
C TRP A 199 -29.73 -3.32 -49.74
N ALA A 200 -29.11 -2.73 -50.77
CA ALA A 200 -28.09 -1.68 -50.61
C ALA A 200 -28.64 -0.44 -49.87
N SER A 201 -29.85 0.03 -50.22
CA SER A 201 -30.48 1.16 -49.52
C SER A 201 -30.89 0.82 -48.08
N LYS A 202 -31.32 -0.42 -47.81
CA LYS A 202 -31.59 -0.87 -46.43
C LYS A 202 -30.32 -0.92 -45.58
N TRP A 203 -29.20 -1.42 -46.11
CA TRP A 203 -27.91 -1.41 -45.40
C TRP A 203 -27.34 0.00 -45.18
N GLY A 204 -27.39 0.89 -46.17
CA GLY A 204 -26.94 2.28 -46.00
C GLY A 204 -27.74 3.05 -44.93
N SER A 205 -29.04 2.77 -44.83
CA SER A 205 -29.91 3.34 -43.78
C SER A 205 -29.57 2.79 -42.39
N ILE A 206 -29.17 1.52 -42.29
CA ILE A 206 -28.72 0.91 -41.04
C ILE A 206 -27.40 1.56 -40.59
N ILE A 207 -26.42 1.70 -41.48
CA ILE A 207 -25.11 2.31 -41.16
C ILE A 207 -25.30 3.72 -40.59
N LEU A 208 -26.06 4.61 -41.26
CA LEU A 208 -26.33 5.97 -40.76
C LEU A 208 -27.02 5.99 -39.39
N SER A 209 -27.88 5.00 -39.09
CA SER A 209 -28.51 4.88 -37.77
C SER A 209 -27.55 4.36 -36.70
N VAL A 210 -26.58 3.51 -37.07
CA VAL A 210 -25.51 3.01 -36.18
C VAL A 210 -24.49 4.11 -35.91
N ASP A 211 -24.10 4.92 -36.90
CA ASP A 211 -23.21 6.06 -36.72
C ASP A 211 -23.87 7.15 -35.84
N SER A 212 -25.19 7.37 -36.02
CA SER A 212 -25.98 8.24 -35.15
C SER A 212 -26.07 7.70 -33.71
N PHE A 213 -26.14 6.38 -33.54
CA PHE A 213 -26.15 5.75 -32.22
C PHE A 213 -24.76 5.76 -31.56
N LEU A 214 -23.68 5.56 -32.33
CA LEU A 214 -22.30 5.68 -31.87
C LEU A 214 -21.98 7.11 -31.42
N THR A 215 -22.39 8.13 -32.18
CA THR A 215 -22.21 9.53 -31.78
C THR A 215 -23.05 9.91 -30.57
N ILE A 216 -24.27 9.36 -30.42
CA ILE A 216 -25.04 9.51 -29.18
C ILE A 216 -24.38 8.78 -28.00
N SER A 217 -23.83 7.58 -28.18
CA SER A 217 -23.09 6.85 -27.13
C SER A 217 -21.76 7.53 -26.75
N VAL A 218 -21.15 8.32 -27.64
CA VAL A 218 -19.99 9.18 -27.33
C VAL A 218 -20.42 10.47 -26.62
N LEU A 219 -21.66 10.94 -26.81
CA LEU A 219 -22.23 12.06 -26.06
C LEU A 219 -22.76 11.62 -24.69
N ILE A 220 -23.27 10.38 -24.57
CA ILE A 220 -23.44 9.67 -23.30
C ILE A 220 -22.12 8.98 -22.94
N ASN A 221 -21.04 9.77 -22.92
CA ASN A 221 -19.94 9.42 -22.03
C ASN A 221 -20.54 9.31 -20.61
N PRO A 222 -20.24 8.24 -19.84
CA PRO A 222 -20.31 8.42 -18.40
C PRO A 222 -19.43 9.63 -18.07
N LEU A 223 -19.91 10.52 -17.18
CA LEU A 223 -19.05 11.56 -16.61
C LEU A 223 -17.73 10.88 -16.23
N PHE A 224 -16.59 11.34 -16.75
CA PHE A 224 -15.31 10.66 -16.53
C PHE A 224 -15.03 10.65 -15.03
N VAL A 225 -15.39 9.53 -14.37
CA VAL A 225 -15.09 9.23 -12.98
C VAL A 225 -13.63 8.81 -12.97
N HIS A 226 -12.78 9.82 -13.11
CA HIS A 226 -11.35 9.74 -12.91
C HIS A 226 -11.10 8.93 -11.64
N SER A 227 -10.27 7.90 -11.75
CA SER A 227 -10.09 6.91 -10.69
C SER A 227 -9.33 7.44 -9.47
N TYR A 228 -8.75 8.65 -9.60
CA TYR A 228 -8.10 9.40 -8.54
C TYR A 228 -9.06 10.31 -7.76
N LYS A 229 -8.78 10.49 -6.47
CA LYS A 229 -9.31 11.58 -5.64
C LYS A 229 -8.38 12.78 -5.77
N THR A 230 -8.93 14.00 -5.83
CA THR A 230 -8.14 15.24 -5.82
C THR A 230 -8.36 16.01 -4.52
N PHE A 231 -7.29 16.53 -3.95
CA PHE A 231 -7.31 17.52 -2.87
C PHE A 231 -6.47 18.72 -3.31
N SER A 232 -6.88 19.94 -2.96
CA SER A 232 -6.17 21.18 -3.31
C SER A 232 -5.90 21.98 -2.05
N TYR A 233 -4.69 22.51 -1.92
CA TYR A 233 -4.29 23.39 -0.82
C TYR A 233 -3.69 24.68 -1.37
N ASN A 234 -4.00 25.79 -0.70
CA ASN A 234 -3.55 27.12 -1.06
C ASN A 234 -2.67 27.66 0.08
N GLU A 235 -1.42 27.96 -0.23
CA GLU A 235 -0.49 28.60 0.69
C GLU A 235 -0.90 30.03 1.04
N THR A 236 -0.54 30.48 2.25
CA THR A 236 -0.79 31.86 2.70
C THR A 236 0.20 32.89 2.13
N GLU A 237 1.32 32.42 1.57
CA GLU A 237 2.38 33.24 0.96
C GLU A 237 2.84 32.61 -0.36
N PRO A 238 3.15 33.41 -1.39
CA PRO A 238 3.62 32.89 -2.67
C PRO A 238 5.09 32.42 -2.64
N GLY A 239 5.44 31.63 -3.66
CA GLY A 239 6.83 31.29 -3.99
C GLY A 239 7.39 30.11 -3.20
N TYR A 240 6.52 29.35 -2.52
CA TYR A 240 6.88 28.01 -2.08
C TYR A 240 7.04 27.08 -3.28
N GLN A 241 7.98 26.14 -3.18
CA GLN A 241 8.18 25.05 -4.14
C GLN A 241 8.17 23.71 -3.41
N ILE A 242 7.59 22.69 -4.06
CA ILE A 242 7.60 21.32 -3.55
C ILE A 242 8.98 20.72 -3.83
N TYR A 243 9.62 20.19 -2.79
CA TYR A 243 10.92 19.51 -2.92
C TYR A 243 10.77 18.00 -2.72
N GLN A 244 10.20 17.54 -1.61
CA GLN A 244 10.16 16.11 -1.25
C GLN A 244 8.83 15.71 -0.58
N VAL A 245 8.43 14.44 -0.75
CA VAL A 245 7.16 13.88 -0.24
C VAL A 245 7.42 12.62 0.58
N LEU A 246 7.22 12.70 1.89
CA LEU A 246 7.41 11.56 2.82
C LEU A 246 6.06 10.87 3.11
N THR A 247 6.04 9.54 3.21
CA THR A 247 4.82 8.76 3.50
C THR A 247 4.93 7.93 4.78
N TYR A 248 3.83 7.84 5.53
CA TYR A 248 3.77 7.15 6.82
C TYR A 248 2.75 6.01 6.82
N ARG A 249 2.96 5.01 7.69
CA ARG A 249 2.12 3.79 7.77
C ARG A 249 0.68 4.07 8.26
N ASP A 250 0.45 5.19 8.95
CA ASP A 250 -0.86 5.62 9.42
C ASP A 250 -1.70 6.32 8.33
N GLY A 251 -1.15 6.51 7.13
CA GLY A 251 -1.79 7.21 6.01
C GLY A 251 -1.48 8.71 5.97
N THR A 252 -0.59 9.22 6.83
CA THR A 252 -0.15 10.62 6.83
C THR A 252 0.94 10.84 5.79
N SER A 253 0.94 12.00 5.14
CA SER A 253 2.04 12.46 4.29
C SER A 253 2.69 13.71 4.89
N VAL A 254 3.98 13.91 4.62
CA VAL A 254 4.67 15.17 4.93
C VAL A 254 5.31 15.69 3.66
N VAL A 255 4.85 16.85 3.19
CA VAL A 255 5.48 17.56 2.08
C VAL A 255 6.50 18.55 2.65
N TYR A 256 7.75 18.46 2.19
CA TYR A 256 8.78 19.46 2.45
C TYR A 256 8.75 20.51 1.35
N LEU A 257 8.52 21.76 1.75
CA LEU A 257 8.50 22.93 0.88
C LEU A 257 9.77 23.75 1.06
N THR A 258 10.38 24.16 -0.06
CA THR A 258 11.46 25.14 -0.12
C THR A 258 10.94 26.49 -0.62
N LYS A 259 11.79 27.51 -0.63
CA LYS A 259 11.49 28.83 -1.22
C LYS A 259 12.75 29.40 -1.86
N PRO A 260 12.85 29.53 -3.19
CA PRO A 260 14.07 30.00 -3.85
C PRO A 260 14.46 31.43 -3.48
N ILE A 261 15.74 31.66 -3.21
CA ILE A 261 16.37 32.99 -3.17
C ILE A 261 16.95 33.32 -4.56
N ASN A 262 17.52 32.32 -5.23
CA ASN A 262 18.11 32.41 -6.57
C ASN A 262 18.08 31.02 -7.24
N GLU A 263 18.73 30.90 -8.41
CA GLU A 263 18.78 29.66 -9.21
C GLU A 263 19.47 28.47 -8.51
N THR A 264 20.24 28.69 -7.45
CA THR A 264 21.06 27.65 -6.80
C THR A 264 20.79 27.49 -5.30
N CYS A 265 20.00 28.35 -4.66
CA CYS A 265 19.84 28.39 -3.20
C CYS A 265 18.42 28.81 -2.77
N ASN A 266 17.95 28.20 -1.68
CA ASN A 266 16.67 28.46 -1.04
C ASN A 266 16.83 29.23 0.28
N GLU A 267 15.73 29.73 0.83
CA GLU A 267 15.70 30.25 2.20
C GLU A 267 16.10 29.14 3.20
N PRO A 268 16.95 29.44 4.21
CA PRO A 268 17.49 28.44 5.12
C PRO A 268 16.47 28.05 6.21
N ARG A 269 15.43 27.33 5.79
CA ARG A 269 14.27 26.97 6.62
C ARG A 269 13.66 25.65 6.16
N ILE A 270 13.18 24.84 7.11
CA ILE A 270 12.40 23.64 6.81
C ILE A 270 10.93 23.96 7.08
N ASP A 271 10.17 24.19 6.00
CA ASP A 271 8.72 24.30 6.02
C ASP A 271 8.09 22.95 5.65
N LEU A 272 7.19 22.45 6.50
CA LEU A 272 6.51 21.18 6.31
C LEU A 272 4.99 21.38 6.21
N ARG A 273 4.33 20.53 5.44
CA ARG A 273 2.86 20.38 5.42
C ARG A 273 2.53 18.93 5.78
N VAL A 274 1.97 18.73 6.98
CA VAL A 274 1.58 17.39 7.46
C VAL A 274 0.13 17.15 7.07
N ILE A 275 -0.07 16.30 6.06
CA ILE A 275 -1.39 15.97 5.48
C ILE A 275 -1.89 14.70 6.15
N HIS A 276 -2.97 14.82 6.91
CA HIS A 276 -3.59 13.71 7.66
C HIS A 276 -4.58 12.91 6.79
N PRO A 277 -4.87 11.64 7.12
CA PRO A 277 -5.81 10.78 6.36
C PRO A 277 -7.24 11.33 6.19
N ASN A 278 -7.63 12.30 7.02
CA ASN A 278 -8.93 13.00 6.98
C ASN A 278 -8.92 14.25 6.06
N GLY A 279 -7.79 14.57 5.42
CA GLY A 279 -7.63 15.77 4.59
C GLY A 279 -7.27 17.06 5.34
N THR A 280 -7.05 17.05 6.66
CA THR A 280 -6.54 18.24 7.37
C THR A 280 -5.03 18.38 7.17
N VAL A 281 -4.55 19.62 7.06
CA VAL A 281 -3.12 19.94 6.81
C VAL A 281 -2.58 20.84 7.91
N ASP A 282 -1.58 20.37 8.66
CA ASP A 282 -0.86 21.20 9.63
C ASP A 282 0.32 21.91 8.96
N VAL A 283 0.43 23.22 9.20
CA VAL A 283 1.56 24.06 8.78
C VAL A 283 2.63 24.01 9.86
N VAL A 284 3.77 23.39 9.57
CA VAL A 284 4.85 23.15 10.53
C VAL A 284 6.14 23.81 10.06
N LYS A 285 6.93 24.37 10.99
CA LYS A 285 8.24 24.96 10.74
C LYS A 285 9.27 24.43 11.74
N VAL A 286 10.46 24.04 11.28
CA VAL A 286 11.52 23.52 12.14
C VAL A 286 12.52 24.62 12.48
N ASN A 287 12.55 25.05 13.75
CA ASN A 287 13.43 26.11 14.22
C ASN A 287 14.76 25.53 14.74
N TYR A 288 15.69 25.20 13.84
CA TYR A 288 17.03 24.72 14.17
C TYR A 288 18.10 25.40 13.28
N PRO A 289 19.24 25.88 13.82
CA PRO A 289 20.26 26.59 13.04
C PRO A 289 21.14 25.64 12.22
N ILE A 290 20.58 25.14 11.11
CA ILE A 290 21.34 24.45 10.05
C ILE A 290 22.10 25.51 9.24
N PRO A 291 23.40 25.34 8.93
CA PRO A 291 24.15 26.30 8.13
C PRO A 291 23.56 26.49 6.72
N ASP A 292 23.42 27.74 6.28
CA ASP A 292 22.69 28.15 5.07
C ASP A 292 23.06 27.40 3.79
N PHE A 293 24.32 26.97 3.64
CA PHE A 293 24.79 26.21 2.47
C PHE A 293 24.04 24.89 2.27
N ASN A 294 23.45 24.32 3.33
CA ASN A 294 22.67 23.09 3.26
C ASN A 294 21.41 23.23 2.38
N PHE A 295 20.94 24.46 2.17
CA PHE A 295 19.75 24.80 1.38
C PHE A 295 20.10 25.26 -0.04
N CYS A 296 21.37 25.10 -0.43
CA CYS A 296 21.85 25.26 -1.79
C CYS A 296 22.01 23.91 -2.51
N ILE A 297 22.01 23.98 -3.83
CA ILE A 297 22.22 22.87 -4.76
C ILE A 297 23.70 22.46 -4.77
N LEU A 298 23.96 21.16 -4.82
CA LEU A 298 25.30 20.55 -4.86
C LEU A 298 26.08 20.89 -6.15
N PRO A 299 27.42 20.93 -6.11
CA PRO A 299 28.23 20.93 -7.33
C PRO A 299 28.02 19.62 -8.10
N ASP A 300 27.72 19.73 -9.40
CA ASP A 300 27.46 18.64 -10.35
C ASP A 300 26.22 17.75 -10.06
N ASP A 301 25.34 18.10 -9.11
CA ASP A 301 24.04 17.46 -8.89
C ASP A 301 22.95 18.51 -8.56
N ILE A 302 21.69 18.28 -8.93
CA ILE A 302 20.57 19.22 -8.65
C ILE A 302 20.01 19.11 -7.23
N THR A 303 20.46 18.13 -6.46
CA THR A 303 19.97 17.88 -5.10
C THR A 303 20.50 18.92 -4.12
N LEU A 304 19.72 19.20 -3.07
CA LEU A 304 20.19 19.96 -1.93
C LEU A 304 21.01 19.05 -1.01
N HIS A 305 22.02 19.65 -0.36
CA HIS A 305 22.76 19.05 0.75
C HIS A 305 21.83 18.55 1.89
N ILE A 306 20.71 19.25 2.15
CA ILE A 306 19.70 18.83 3.12
C ILE A 306 18.72 17.79 2.52
N VAL A 307 18.63 16.62 3.16
CA VAL A 307 17.74 15.53 2.73
C VAL A 307 16.93 15.01 3.92
N LEU A 308 15.62 14.83 3.71
CA LEU A 308 14.72 14.32 4.74
C LEU A 308 14.38 12.84 4.49
N PHE A 309 14.18 12.07 5.56
CA PHE A 309 13.74 10.68 5.48
C PHE A 309 12.65 10.41 6.53
N PRO A 310 11.59 9.63 6.21
CA PRO A 310 10.57 9.26 7.19
C PRO A 310 11.13 8.25 8.19
N TYR A 311 10.79 8.38 9.47
CA TYR A 311 11.17 7.38 10.47
C TYR A 311 10.14 7.23 11.60
N MET A 312 9.76 5.98 11.90
CA MET A 312 8.66 5.66 12.84
C MET A 312 7.35 6.36 12.44
N PRO A 313 6.21 6.21 13.15
CA PRO A 313 5.00 6.96 12.79
C PRO A 313 5.17 8.48 12.92
N ASP A 314 5.92 8.96 13.91
CA ASP A 314 5.87 10.38 14.33
C ASP A 314 7.14 11.20 14.08
N TYR A 315 8.18 10.66 13.45
CA TYR A 315 9.47 11.34 13.30
C TYR A 315 9.96 11.47 11.85
N ILE A 316 10.88 12.41 11.68
CA ILE A 316 11.62 12.70 10.44
C ILE A 316 13.10 12.74 10.80
N TYR A 317 13.93 12.09 9.99
CA TYR A 317 15.37 12.32 9.97
C TYR A 317 15.67 13.50 9.04
N VAL A 318 16.46 14.47 9.50
CA VAL A 318 17.05 15.49 8.63
C VAL A 318 18.55 15.23 8.57
N LEU A 319 19.04 14.76 7.42
CA LEU A 319 20.48 14.70 7.13
C LEU A 319 20.95 16.10 6.73
N TYR A 320 22.05 16.56 7.33
CA TYR A 320 22.67 17.84 7.03
C TYR A 320 24.17 17.82 7.38
N GLU A 321 24.97 18.72 6.80
CA GLU A 321 26.35 18.94 7.24
C GLU A 321 26.49 20.16 8.15
N ASN A 322 27.34 20.02 9.16
CA ASN A 322 27.82 21.13 9.98
C ASN A 322 29.31 21.39 9.71
N SER A 323 29.68 22.65 9.50
CA SER A 323 31.04 23.09 9.19
C SER A 323 31.27 24.55 9.58
N THR A 324 32.37 24.84 10.25
CA THR A 324 32.95 26.19 10.40
C THR A 324 34.08 26.45 9.41
N ASP A 325 34.70 25.37 8.93
CA ASP A 325 35.82 25.32 7.99
C ASP A 325 35.94 23.91 7.39
N ILE A 326 36.69 23.78 6.29
CA ILE A 326 36.84 22.52 5.53
C ILE A 326 37.32 21.35 6.42
N SER A 327 38.12 21.59 7.46
CA SER A 327 38.64 20.53 8.34
C SER A 327 37.66 20.07 9.42
N SER A 328 36.64 20.89 9.71
CA SER A 328 35.56 20.61 10.69
C SER A 328 34.37 19.85 10.09
N ALA A 329 34.20 19.88 8.77
CA ALA A 329 33.00 19.44 8.07
C ALA A 329 32.57 18.01 8.45
N SER A 330 31.32 17.87 8.90
CA SER A 330 30.79 16.63 9.46
C SER A 330 29.30 16.45 9.18
N TYR A 331 28.88 15.23 8.85
CA TYR A 331 27.47 14.85 8.67
C TYR A 331 26.79 14.63 10.04
N TYR A 332 25.56 15.12 10.15
CA TYR A 332 24.69 14.99 11.31
C TYR A 332 23.30 14.53 10.88
N VAL A 333 22.60 13.80 11.77
CA VAL A 333 21.16 13.57 11.66
C VAL A 333 20.43 14.25 12.81
N LEU A 334 19.55 15.18 12.48
CA LEU A 334 18.60 15.78 13.41
C LEU A 334 17.35 14.89 13.46
N LEU A 335 16.95 14.45 14.66
CA LEU A 335 15.68 13.76 14.86
C LEU A 335 14.62 14.79 15.27
N ILE A 336 13.59 14.96 14.44
CA ILE A 336 12.45 15.85 14.71
C ILE A 336 11.14 15.06 14.68
N THR A 337 10.14 15.54 15.41
CA THR A 337 8.75 15.07 15.26
C THR A 337 8.09 15.68 14.03
N ARG A 338 6.97 15.08 13.56
CA ARG A 338 6.06 15.68 12.57
C ARG A 338 5.57 17.09 12.96
N THR A 339 5.56 17.44 14.25
CA THR A 339 5.19 18.79 14.75
C THR A 339 6.34 19.81 14.72
N GLY A 340 7.51 19.46 14.20
CA GLY A 340 8.70 20.33 14.14
C GLY A 340 9.49 20.42 15.45
N LYS A 341 9.00 19.83 16.55
CA LYS A 341 9.77 19.69 17.81
C LYS A 341 11.00 18.81 17.57
N ILE A 342 12.18 19.33 17.90
CA ILE A 342 13.47 18.61 17.90
C ILE A 342 13.53 17.65 19.10
N ILE A 343 14.12 16.48 18.88
CA ILE A 343 14.40 15.47 19.92
C ILE A 343 15.90 15.37 20.18
N SER A 344 16.70 15.05 19.16
CA SER A 344 18.14 14.82 19.26
C SER A 344 18.89 15.34 18.03
N ASN A 345 20.21 15.44 18.13
CA ASN A 345 21.10 15.63 16.99
C ASN A 345 22.32 14.71 17.12
N THR A 346 22.46 13.75 16.22
CA THR A 346 23.51 12.71 16.30
C THR A 346 24.57 12.92 15.22
N PHE A 347 25.85 12.94 15.63
CA PHE A 347 27.00 12.93 14.72
C PHE A 347 27.10 11.57 14.00
N LEU A 348 27.24 11.59 12.67
CA LEU A 348 27.35 10.38 11.86
C LEU A 348 28.82 10.06 11.52
N SER A 349 29.45 10.98 10.80
CA SER A 349 30.83 10.88 10.30
C SER A 349 31.38 12.28 10.01
N ARG A 350 32.70 12.40 9.88
CA ARG A 350 33.30 13.55 9.18
C ARG A 350 33.04 13.42 7.68
N VAL A 351 32.88 14.56 7.01
CA VAL A 351 32.88 14.65 5.54
C VAL A 351 34.29 14.37 5.05
N TYR A 352 34.44 13.68 3.91
CA TYR A 352 35.77 13.39 3.39
C TYR A 352 36.40 14.60 2.69
N ILE A 353 37.71 14.77 2.84
CA ILE A 353 38.48 15.88 2.25
C ILE A 353 39.49 15.27 1.30
N SER A 354 39.36 15.55 0.00
CA SER A 354 40.32 15.10 -1.02
C SER A 354 40.92 16.29 -1.74
N ASN A 355 42.26 16.37 -1.75
CA ASN A 355 43.05 17.46 -2.33
C ASN A 355 42.67 18.89 -1.88
N GLY A 356 42.00 19.03 -0.72
CA GLY A 356 41.52 20.31 -0.17
C GLY A 356 40.04 20.62 -0.47
N THR A 357 39.36 19.79 -1.26
CA THR A 357 37.93 19.91 -1.56
C THR A 357 37.12 18.92 -0.70
N LEU A 358 35.90 19.29 -0.31
CA LEU A 358 34.95 18.39 0.35
C LEU A 358 34.33 17.42 -0.67
N SER A 359 34.33 16.12 -0.35
CA SER A 359 33.50 15.12 -1.03
C SER A 359 32.20 15.01 -0.26
N VAL A 360 31.18 15.75 -0.70
CA VAL A 360 29.82 15.61 -0.16
C VAL A 360 29.11 14.55 -0.98
N SER A 361 28.90 13.41 -0.34
CA SER A 361 28.46 12.15 -0.94
C SER A 361 27.76 11.23 0.07
N GLY A 362 27.46 11.74 1.26
CA GLY A 362 26.83 11.03 2.36
C GLY A 362 25.30 10.94 2.18
N SER A 363 24.73 9.78 2.46
CA SER A 363 23.29 9.54 2.47
C SER A 363 22.88 8.52 3.54
N ILE A 364 21.58 8.40 3.77
CA ILE A 364 20.97 7.47 4.73
C ILE A 364 19.94 6.60 4.01
N ILE A 365 19.91 5.31 4.32
CA ILE A 365 18.73 4.47 4.10
C ILE A 365 18.13 4.03 5.45
N PRO A 366 16.92 4.50 5.82
CA PRO A 366 16.20 3.96 6.96
C PRO A 366 15.69 2.56 6.64
N HIS A 367 15.66 1.67 7.65
CA HIS A 367 15.10 0.34 7.44
C HIS A 367 13.56 0.38 7.34
N TYR A 368 12.96 -0.45 6.48
CA TYR A 368 11.50 -0.48 6.31
C TYR A 368 10.75 -0.93 7.58
N ASN A 369 11.44 -1.56 8.53
CA ASN A 369 10.93 -1.97 9.84
C ASN A 369 11.55 -1.10 10.94
N GLU A 370 10.69 -0.45 11.73
CA GLU A 370 10.97 0.56 12.75
C GLU A 370 11.78 0.04 13.95
N GLU A 371 11.74 -1.26 14.22
CA GLU A 371 12.56 -1.90 15.26
C GLU A 371 14.06 -1.99 14.87
N ILE A 372 14.39 -1.63 13.62
CA ILE A 372 15.74 -1.55 13.08
C ILE A 372 16.06 -0.06 12.78
N GLY A 373 17.35 0.29 12.82
CA GLY A 373 17.82 1.66 12.58
C GLY A 373 17.99 2.00 11.11
N PHE A 374 19.18 2.50 10.76
CA PHE A 374 19.50 2.94 9.42
C PHE A 374 20.97 2.66 9.06
N LEU A 375 21.25 2.58 7.76
CA LEU A 375 22.61 2.61 7.24
C LEU A 375 22.93 4.03 6.76
N PHE A 376 23.96 4.65 7.33
CA PHE A 376 24.62 5.80 6.71
C PHE A 376 25.72 5.30 5.78
N TYR A 377 25.84 5.87 4.58
CA TYR A 377 26.92 5.55 3.63
C TYR A 377 27.46 6.81 2.96
N ASP A 378 28.75 6.83 2.66
CA ASP A 378 29.46 7.94 2.00
C ASP A 378 30.47 7.37 0.99
N TYR A 379 30.38 7.79 -0.28
CA TYR A 379 31.02 7.12 -1.41
C TYR A 379 32.09 7.98 -2.09
N LEU A 380 33.35 7.57 -1.92
CA LEU A 380 34.50 8.40 -2.25
C LEU A 380 34.94 8.21 -3.70
N LYS A 381 34.32 8.97 -4.61
CA LYS A 381 34.54 8.92 -6.07
C LYS A 381 36.02 8.94 -6.50
N LEU A 382 36.90 9.58 -5.73
CA LEU A 382 38.34 9.68 -6.03
C LEU A 382 39.18 8.52 -5.48
N GLU A 383 38.64 7.73 -4.55
CA GLU A 383 39.34 6.60 -3.92
C GLU A 383 38.76 5.23 -4.29
N ASN A 384 37.59 5.20 -4.96
CA ASN A 384 36.84 3.97 -5.25
C ASN A 384 36.46 3.19 -3.97
N ILE A 385 36.21 3.90 -2.86
CA ILE A 385 35.85 3.33 -1.55
C ILE A 385 34.50 3.89 -1.08
N LEU A 386 33.53 3.00 -0.82
CA LEU A 386 32.29 3.32 -0.13
C LEU A 386 32.44 2.97 1.35
N LYS A 387 32.27 3.97 2.23
CA LYS A 387 32.28 3.79 3.69
C LYS A 387 30.83 3.69 4.17
N TRP A 388 30.55 2.78 5.10
CA TRP A 388 29.21 2.58 5.64
C TRP A 388 29.23 2.41 7.16
N ILE A 389 28.16 2.86 7.81
CA ILE A 389 27.96 2.83 9.26
C ILE A 389 26.53 2.40 9.55
N TYR A 390 26.37 1.30 10.29
CA TYR A 390 25.09 0.77 10.74
C TYR A 390 24.73 1.40 12.09
N PHE A 391 23.62 2.14 12.15
CA PHE A 391 23.10 2.76 13.36
C PHE A 391 21.90 1.99 13.94
N SER A 392 21.74 2.06 15.26
CA SER A 392 20.58 1.51 15.97
C SER A 392 19.29 2.29 15.68
N LYS A 393 18.15 1.73 16.07
CA LYS A 393 16.97 2.56 16.40
C LYS A 393 17.32 3.53 17.55
N PRO A 394 16.64 4.67 17.73
CA PRO A 394 17.01 5.62 18.76
C PRO A 394 16.78 5.07 20.18
N ASP A 395 17.55 5.57 21.14
CA ASP A 395 17.32 5.34 22.58
C ASP A 395 16.20 6.24 23.14
N SER A 396 15.96 6.17 24.46
CA SER A 396 14.92 6.94 25.15
C SER A 396 15.04 8.45 24.98
N ASP A 397 16.27 8.91 24.73
CA ASP A 397 16.63 10.32 24.61
C ASP A 397 16.72 10.73 23.12
N GLY A 398 16.40 9.80 22.21
CA GLY A 398 16.35 9.98 20.77
C GLY A 398 17.67 9.80 20.03
N ASN A 399 18.74 9.34 20.68
CA ASN A 399 20.07 9.28 20.08
C ASN A 399 20.31 7.94 19.38
N PHE A 400 21.06 7.95 18.28
CA PHE A 400 21.40 6.73 17.55
C PHE A 400 22.80 6.24 17.92
N GLN A 401 22.92 4.93 18.15
CA GLN A 401 24.17 4.30 18.54
C GLN A 401 24.77 3.59 17.34
N ARG A 402 26.05 3.85 17.04
CA ARG A 402 26.79 3.13 15.99
C ARG A 402 27.01 1.69 16.43
N ILE A 403 26.38 0.74 15.74
CA ILE A 403 26.49 -0.69 16.01
C ILE A 403 27.69 -1.27 15.26
N ASN A 404 27.77 -1.02 13.95
CA ASN A 404 28.80 -1.59 13.06
C ASN A 404 29.24 -0.58 12.00
N SER A 405 30.31 -0.88 11.27
CA SER A 405 30.80 -0.05 10.17
C SER A 405 31.86 -0.79 9.37
N GLY A 406 31.97 -0.48 8.08
CA GLY A 406 33.02 -0.99 7.22
C GLY A 406 33.28 -0.11 6.01
N GLN A 407 34.03 -0.66 5.06
CA GLN A 407 34.27 -0.04 3.76
C GLN A 407 34.30 -1.12 2.67
N ILE A 408 33.89 -0.75 1.46
CA ILE A 408 33.80 -1.63 0.28
C ILE A 408 34.51 -0.93 -0.88
N GLU A 409 35.37 -1.65 -1.60
CA GLU A 409 35.91 -1.17 -2.88
C GLU A 409 34.83 -1.28 -3.96
N PHE A 410 34.57 -0.17 -4.67
CA PHE A 410 33.48 -0.06 -5.64
C PHE A 410 33.92 0.79 -6.84
N GLN A 411 33.34 0.59 -8.02
CA GLN A 411 33.53 1.50 -9.15
C GLN A 411 32.36 2.47 -9.30
N ASN A 412 31.14 1.93 -9.37
CA ASN A 412 29.91 2.72 -9.37
C ASN A 412 28.95 2.14 -8.33
N LEU A 413 28.24 3.01 -7.62
CA LEU A 413 27.15 2.64 -6.75
C LEU A 413 25.88 2.59 -7.60
N SER A 414 25.20 1.45 -7.61
CA SER A 414 23.94 1.28 -8.32
C SER A 414 22.76 1.63 -7.42
N ASP A 415 22.72 1.02 -6.23
CA ASP A 415 21.57 1.07 -5.34
C ASP A 415 21.96 0.67 -3.90
N VAL A 416 21.10 1.00 -2.92
CA VAL A 416 21.21 0.49 -1.54
C VAL A 416 19.80 0.12 -1.05
N ILE A 417 19.61 -1.14 -0.62
CA ILE A 417 18.30 -1.70 -0.27
C ILE A 417 18.24 -2.19 1.19
N SER A 418 17.08 -2.09 1.83
CA SER A 418 16.82 -2.63 3.17
C SER A 418 16.30 -4.07 3.11
N ALA A 419 17.02 -5.03 3.69
CA ALA A 419 16.76 -6.47 3.54
C ALA A 419 16.03 -7.10 4.75
N ILE A 420 15.20 -8.12 4.50
CA ILE A 420 14.14 -8.55 5.45
C ILE A 420 14.69 -9.11 6.78
N ASP A 421 15.88 -9.68 6.78
CA ASP A 421 16.58 -10.16 7.98
C ASP A 421 17.32 -9.05 8.77
N GLY A 422 17.12 -7.78 8.41
CA GLY A 422 17.66 -6.60 9.10
C GLY A 422 19.10 -6.22 8.71
N VAL A 423 19.55 -6.70 7.56
CA VAL A 423 20.77 -6.25 6.89
C VAL A 423 20.44 -5.20 5.83
N PHE A 424 21.44 -4.57 5.24
CA PHE A 424 21.30 -3.70 4.07
C PHE A 424 22.10 -4.27 2.90
N GLY A 425 21.52 -4.31 1.71
CA GLY A 425 22.22 -4.72 0.49
C GLY A 425 22.78 -3.50 -0.23
N ILE A 426 24.10 -3.44 -0.41
CA ILE A 426 24.79 -2.41 -1.20
C ILE A 426 25.05 -3.00 -2.58
N VAL A 427 24.45 -2.42 -3.62
CA VAL A 427 24.53 -2.88 -5.01
C VAL A 427 25.54 -2.01 -5.77
N THR A 428 26.54 -2.63 -6.39
CA THR A 428 27.62 -1.93 -7.07
C THR A 428 27.87 -2.50 -8.46
N SER A 429 28.16 -1.66 -9.44
CA SER A 429 28.52 -2.08 -10.80
C SER A 429 29.97 -1.76 -11.17
N LYS A 430 30.52 -2.56 -12.07
CA LYS A 430 31.86 -2.44 -12.64
C LYS A 430 31.77 -2.43 -14.16
N HIS A 431 32.41 -1.45 -14.80
CA HIS A 431 32.41 -1.28 -16.25
C HIS A 431 33.83 -1.42 -16.79
N ALA A 432 34.00 -2.13 -17.91
CA ALA A 432 35.28 -2.19 -18.60
C ALA A 432 35.61 -0.82 -19.24
N ASN A 433 36.89 -0.42 -19.19
CA ASN A 433 37.30 0.87 -19.70
C ASN A 433 37.29 0.88 -21.25
N ILE A 434 36.27 1.52 -21.83
CA ILE A 434 35.92 1.47 -23.26
C ILE A 434 37.05 1.97 -24.17
N SER A 435 38.01 2.75 -23.64
CA SER A 435 39.21 3.20 -24.37
C SER A 435 40.09 2.05 -24.92
N LYS A 436 39.95 0.82 -24.41
CA LYS A 436 40.58 -0.39 -24.98
C LYS A 436 40.01 -0.80 -26.35
N TYR A 437 38.76 -0.44 -26.64
CA TYR A 437 37.97 -0.98 -27.77
C TYR A 437 37.56 0.08 -28.80
N SER A 438 37.59 1.38 -28.46
CA SER A 438 37.18 2.48 -29.35
C SER A 438 37.90 2.56 -30.70
N ASN A 439 39.09 1.96 -30.81
CA ASN A 439 39.94 1.98 -32.00
C ASN A 439 40.02 0.63 -32.74
N LYS A 440 39.20 -0.36 -32.35
CA LYS A 440 39.18 -1.71 -32.97
C LYS A 440 38.03 -1.85 -33.96
N SER A 441 38.31 -2.38 -35.14
CA SER A 441 37.30 -2.76 -36.15
C SER A 441 36.46 -3.95 -35.66
N ARG A 442 35.22 -4.10 -36.17
CA ARG A 442 34.26 -5.14 -35.78
C ARG A 442 34.77 -6.60 -35.87
N ASP A 443 35.83 -6.86 -36.62
CA ASP A 443 36.43 -8.19 -36.80
C ASP A 443 37.50 -8.55 -35.76
N ASP A 444 37.95 -7.60 -34.91
CA ASP A 444 38.85 -7.90 -33.80
C ASP A 444 38.06 -8.67 -32.73
N LEU A 445 38.46 -9.92 -32.46
CA LEU A 445 37.70 -10.83 -31.60
C LEU A 445 37.36 -10.20 -30.24
N ILE A 446 36.06 -10.06 -29.96
CA ILE A 446 35.53 -9.92 -28.61
C ILE A 446 35.93 -11.21 -27.87
N ASP A 447 36.71 -11.07 -26.79
CA ASP A 447 37.00 -12.20 -25.91
C ASP A 447 35.76 -12.45 -25.02
N PRO A 448 35.04 -13.57 -25.17
CA PRO A 448 33.86 -13.86 -24.35
C PRO A 448 34.20 -14.21 -22.90
N THR A 449 35.49 -14.16 -22.51
CA THR A 449 35.96 -14.29 -21.13
C THR A 449 36.30 -12.95 -20.47
N GLU A 450 36.44 -11.84 -21.21
CA GLU A 450 36.49 -10.48 -20.63
C GLU A 450 35.06 -9.94 -20.44
N SER A 451 34.72 -9.54 -19.22
CA SER A 451 33.46 -8.88 -18.88
C SER A 451 33.51 -7.38 -19.20
N THR A 452 32.46 -6.87 -19.84
CA THR A 452 32.28 -5.44 -20.16
C THR A 452 31.45 -4.69 -19.12
N TYR A 453 30.51 -5.39 -18.48
CA TYR A 453 29.73 -4.91 -17.34
C TYR A 453 29.49 -6.06 -16.37
N GLU A 454 29.58 -5.77 -15.08
CA GLU A 454 29.28 -6.69 -13.97
C GLU A 454 28.44 -5.95 -12.92
N LEU A 455 27.45 -6.64 -12.35
CA LEU A 455 26.64 -6.15 -11.23
C LEU A 455 26.83 -7.07 -10.02
N TYR A 456 27.09 -6.48 -8.86
CA TYR A 456 27.32 -7.17 -7.60
C TYR A 456 26.39 -6.66 -6.49
N ILE A 457 26.12 -7.50 -5.50
CA ILE A 457 25.55 -7.08 -4.21
C ILE A 457 26.39 -7.57 -3.03
N THR A 458 26.58 -6.71 -2.02
CA THR A 458 27.17 -7.06 -0.72
C THR A 458 26.15 -6.74 0.38
N PHE A 459 25.80 -7.72 1.22
CA PHE A 459 24.94 -7.49 2.38
C PHE A 459 25.78 -7.10 3.60
N VAL A 460 25.34 -6.06 4.34
CA VAL A 460 26.01 -5.55 5.54
C VAL A 460 25.05 -5.50 6.72
N GLY A 461 25.46 -6.08 7.86
CA GLY A 461 24.60 -6.28 9.03
C GLY A 461 25.14 -5.70 10.34
N PRO A 462 24.38 -5.85 11.45
CA PRO A 462 24.75 -5.29 12.76
C PRO A 462 25.90 -6.03 13.45
N ASN A 463 26.23 -7.27 13.06
CA ASN A 463 27.32 -8.04 13.68
C ASN A 463 28.67 -7.72 13.02
N GLN A 464 29.76 -7.68 13.79
CA GLN A 464 31.11 -7.32 13.31
C GLN A 464 31.68 -8.22 12.18
N MET A 465 31.08 -9.39 11.92
CA MET A 465 31.42 -10.29 10.81
C MET A 465 30.32 -10.41 9.75
N ALA A 466 29.22 -9.65 9.86
CA ALA A 466 28.12 -9.65 8.89
C ALA A 466 28.43 -8.72 7.71
N VAL A 467 29.37 -9.16 6.86
CA VAL A 467 29.58 -8.64 5.51
C VAL A 467 29.61 -9.85 4.58
N ASP A 468 28.49 -10.10 3.90
CA ASP A 468 28.29 -11.26 3.03
C ASP A 468 28.29 -10.82 1.57
N GLY A 469 29.28 -11.29 0.79
CA GLY A 469 29.50 -10.92 -0.60
C GLY A 469 30.93 -10.45 -0.88
N PRO A 470 31.18 -9.73 -1.99
CA PRO A 470 30.24 -9.40 -3.05
C PRO A 470 29.79 -10.64 -3.85
N PHE A 471 28.50 -10.72 -4.15
CA PHE A 471 27.89 -11.76 -4.99
C PHE A 471 27.58 -11.22 -6.38
N LEU A 472 27.99 -11.93 -7.43
CA LEU A 472 27.73 -11.54 -8.83
C LEU A 472 26.25 -11.82 -9.19
N LEU A 473 25.51 -10.76 -9.52
CA LEU A 473 24.11 -10.85 -9.97
C LEU A 473 23.98 -10.88 -11.49
N TYR A 474 24.88 -10.20 -12.21
CA TYR A 474 24.86 -10.15 -13.68
C TYR A 474 26.26 -9.90 -14.24
N GLN A 475 26.52 -10.42 -15.43
CA GLN A 475 27.67 -10.04 -16.25
C GLN A 475 27.33 -10.10 -17.74
N THR A 476 27.97 -9.25 -18.54
CA THR A 476 27.92 -9.32 -20.01
C THR A 476 29.26 -8.91 -20.62
N SER A 477 29.59 -9.50 -21.77
CA SER A 477 30.78 -9.19 -22.60
C SER A 477 30.44 -8.36 -23.85
N VAL A 478 29.20 -7.87 -23.98
CA VAL A 478 28.78 -7.05 -25.12
C VAL A 478 29.29 -5.61 -24.95
N PRO A 479 30.20 -5.12 -25.81
CA PRO A 479 30.75 -3.78 -25.67
C PRO A 479 29.73 -2.69 -26.04
N ASN A 480 29.95 -1.49 -25.50
CA ASN A 480 29.21 -0.25 -25.79
C ASN A 480 27.74 -0.19 -25.36
N LEU A 481 27.25 -1.14 -24.54
CA LEU A 481 25.97 -1.00 -23.85
C LEU A 481 26.07 0.07 -22.74
N GLN A 482 25.08 0.95 -22.65
CA GLN A 482 24.77 1.65 -21.39
C GLN A 482 23.81 0.77 -20.61
N ILE A 483 24.13 0.53 -19.33
CA ILE A 483 23.31 -0.29 -18.43
C ILE A 483 23.10 0.49 -17.14
N GLU A 484 21.84 0.72 -16.80
CA GLU A 484 21.39 1.28 -15.52
C GLU A 484 20.64 0.18 -14.76
N SER A 485 20.78 0.14 -13.43
CA SER A 485 20.25 -0.95 -12.61
C SER A 485 19.54 -0.42 -11.36
N ILE A 486 18.24 -0.67 -11.26
CA ILE A 486 17.40 -0.34 -10.10
C ILE A 486 17.11 -1.64 -9.35
N CYS A 487 17.27 -1.67 -8.03
CA CYS A 487 17.12 -2.86 -7.21
C CYS A 487 16.16 -2.63 -6.04
N ASN A 488 15.38 -3.65 -5.67
CA ASN A 488 14.42 -3.52 -4.59
C ASN A 488 14.16 -4.86 -3.88
N THR A 489 13.61 -4.77 -2.67
CA THR A 489 13.19 -5.92 -1.88
C THR A 489 11.78 -6.31 -2.27
N ALA A 490 11.58 -7.57 -2.66
CA ALA A 490 10.24 -8.08 -2.92
C ALA A 490 9.59 -8.49 -1.59
N TYR A 491 8.46 -7.88 -1.24
CA TYR A 491 7.66 -8.24 -0.05
C TYR A 491 6.90 -9.58 -0.19
N SER A 492 7.53 -10.56 -0.84
CA SER A 492 7.00 -11.88 -1.19
C SER A 492 8.07 -12.96 -1.09
N THR A 493 7.73 -14.21 -1.37
CA THR A 493 8.64 -15.37 -1.24
C THR A 493 9.84 -15.37 -2.22
N LYS A 494 9.88 -14.46 -3.20
CA LYS A 494 10.98 -14.39 -4.20
C LYS A 494 12.27 -13.70 -3.70
N GLY A 495 12.25 -13.00 -2.56
CA GLY A 495 13.44 -12.37 -1.97
C GLY A 495 13.72 -10.96 -2.51
N TYR A 496 14.65 -10.84 -3.44
CA TYR A 496 15.12 -9.55 -3.98
C TYR A 496 15.09 -9.57 -5.51
N PHE A 497 15.10 -8.39 -6.11
CA PHE A 497 15.28 -8.28 -7.55
C PHE A 497 16.04 -7.00 -7.95
N CYS A 498 16.61 -7.03 -9.14
CA CYS A 498 17.09 -5.86 -9.87
C CYS A 498 16.45 -5.84 -11.26
N ILE A 499 16.25 -4.65 -11.82
CA ILE A 499 15.91 -4.45 -13.24
C ILE A 499 17.06 -3.68 -13.88
N LEU A 500 17.56 -4.23 -14.99
CA LEU A 500 18.55 -3.60 -15.85
C LEU A 500 17.82 -2.93 -17.02
N ASN A 501 18.01 -1.62 -17.19
CA ASN A 501 17.70 -0.90 -18.41
C ASN A 501 18.94 -0.88 -19.30
N ILE A 502 18.87 -1.47 -20.49
CA ILE A 502 20.00 -1.67 -21.39
C ILE A 502 19.75 -0.91 -22.71
N GLU A 503 20.64 0.00 -23.06
CA GLU A 503 20.61 0.82 -24.29
C GLU A 503 21.81 0.48 -25.21
N ASP A 504 21.54 0.19 -26.49
CA ASP A 504 22.55 0.05 -27.55
C ASP A 504 22.67 1.35 -28.36
N LYS A 505 23.80 2.05 -28.21
CA LYS A 505 24.08 3.35 -28.84
C LYS A 505 24.51 3.27 -30.31
N HIS A 506 24.59 2.07 -30.89
CA HIS A 506 24.99 1.87 -32.29
C HIS A 506 23.88 1.37 -33.23
N SER A 507 22.66 1.14 -32.72
CA SER A 507 21.49 0.80 -33.53
C SER A 507 20.76 2.05 -34.01
N GLU A 508 20.48 2.17 -35.31
CA GLU A 508 19.67 3.27 -35.89
C GLU A 508 18.22 3.29 -35.37
N ALA A 509 17.77 2.20 -34.75
CA ALA A 509 16.55 2.15 -33.95
C ALA A 509 16.91 1.89 -32.48
N LEU A 510 16.58 2.84 -31.61
CA LEU A 510 16.71 2.68 -30.14
C LEU A 510 15.97 1.41 -29.70
N LYS A 511 16.74 0.43 -29.23
CA LYS A 511 16.25 -0.80 -28.62
C LYS A 511 16.66 -0.82 -27.16
N ASN A 512 15.83 -0.23 -26.32
CA ASN A 512 15.95 -0.39 -24.88
C ASN A 512 15.40 -1.77 -24.51
N SER A 513 16.14 -2.57 -23.73
CA SER A 513 15.63 -3.81 -23.17
C SER A 513 15.65 -3.78 -21.64
N LEU A 514 14.57 -4.28 -21.03
CA LEU A 514 14.42 -4.39 -19.59
C LEU A 514 14.62 -5.85 -19.17
N ILE A 515 15.69 -6.12 -18.42
CA ILE A 515 15.99 -7.45 -17.87
C ILE A 515 15.76 -7.44 -16.36
N LYS A 516 14.83 -8.27 -15.89
CA LYS A 516 14.56 -8.51 -14.47
C LYS A 516 15.40 -9.68 -13.97
N ILE A 517 16.05 -9.50 -12.83
CA ILE A 517 16.93 -10.49 -12.18
C ILE A 517 16.38 -10.72 -10.78
N THR A 518 15.92 -11.93 -10.47
CA THR A 518 15.44 -12.31 -9.13
C THR A 518 16.56 -13.06 -8.40
N PHE A 519 16.85 -12.70 -7.14
CA PHE A 519 17.93 -13.29 -6.34
C PHE A 519 17.61 -13.36 -4.84
N GLN A 520 18.40 -14.16 -4.12
CA GLN A 520 18.22 -14.49 -2.70
C GLN A 520 19.21 -13.75 -1.78
N ASN A 521 18.95 -13.72 -0.47
CA ASN A 521 19.89 -13.22 0.55
C ASN A 521 21.23 -13.98 0.60
N SER A 522 21.32 -15.14 -0.05
CA SER A 522 22.56 -15.89 -0.31
C SER A 522 23.38 -15.35 -1.48
N GLY A 523 22.92 -14.28 -2.15
CA GLY A 523 23.46 -13.80 -3.41
C GLY A 523 23.13 -14.69 -4.62
N SER A 524 22.45 -15.83 -4.42
CA SER A 524 22.10 -16.73 -5.51
C SER A 524 21.03 -16.11 -6.40
N VAL A 525 21.35 -15.90 -7.67
CA VAL A 525 20.37 -15.60 -8.71
C VAL A 525 19.50 -16.83 -8.96
N VAL A 526 18.19 -16.63 -9.03
CA VAL A 526 17.16 -17.66 -9.21
C VAL A 526 16.60 -17.64 -10.62
N GLU A 527 16.43 -16.45 -11.19
CA GLU A 527 15.60 -16.20 -12.37
C GLU A 527 16.13 -14.96 -13.08
N ILE A 528 16.28 -15.03 -14.41
CA ILE A 528 16.59 -13.87 -15.25
C ILE A 528 15.57 -13.86 -16.39
N GLU A 529 14.78 -12.78 -16.47
CA GLU A 529 13.65 -12.65 -17.37
C GLU A 529 13.79 -11.37 -18.20
N ASN A 530 13.62 -11.47 -19.52
CA ASN A 530 13.32 -10.28 -20.31
C ASN A 530 11.87 -9.89 -19.98
N LEU A 531 11.65 -8.67 -19.47
CA LEU A 531 10.30 -8.13 -19.37
C LEU A 531 9.72 -7.97 -20.79
N PRO A 532 8.39 -8.15 -20.97
CA PRO A 532 7.79 -8.22 -22.30
C PRO A 532 8.07 -6.96 -23.13
N ASP A 533 8.25 -7.15 -24.44
CA ASP A 533 8.62 -6.13 -25.44
C ASP A 533 7.47 -5.13 -25.68
N LEU A 534 7.25 -4.29 -24.67
CA LEU A 534 6.21 -3.26 -24.61
C LEU A 534 6.58 -2.14 -25.58
N GLU A 535 5.92 -2.11 -26.74
CA GLU A 535 6.12 -1.07 -27.76
C GLU A 535 5.88 0.35 -27.22
N LEU A 536 5.17 0.48 -26.10
CA LEU A 536 4.98 1.70 -25.31
C LEU A 536 6.30 2.37 -24.86
N TYR A 537 7.42 1.62 -24.74
CA TYR A 537 8.72 2.20 -24.37
C TYR A 537 9.50 2.81 -25.55
N LYS A 538 9.07 2.61 -26.81
CA LYS A 538 9.87 2.97 -27.99
C LYS A 538 10.00 4.49 -28.15
N GLY A 539 11.21 5.00 -27.87
CA GLY A 539 11.58 6.40 -28.05
C GLY A 539 11.58 7.24 -26.76
N LEU A 540 11.35 6.63 -25.58
CA LEU A 540 11.39 7.33 -24.30
C LEU A 540 12.85 7.55 -23.84
N SER A 541 13.37 8.75 -24.12
CA SER A 541 14.58 9.29 -23.50
C SER A 541 14.19 9.98 -22.19
N GLY A 542 14.31 9.25 -21.08
CA GLY A 542 13.86 9.73 -19.77
C GLY A 542 14.28 8.83 -18.62
N TYR A 543 14.26 9.38 -17.41
CA TYR A 543 14.55 8.64 -16.17
C TYR A 543 13.36 7.75 -15.81
N SER A 544 13.60 6.69 -15.03
CA SER A 544 12.54 5.78 -14.56
C SER A 544 12.71 5.39 -13.11
N LYS A 545 11.58 5.27 -12.39
CA LYS A 545 11.48 4.81 -11.00
C LYS A 545 10.71 3.49 -10.97
N PHE A 546 11.21 2.50 -10.24
CA PHE A 546 10.59 1.18 -10.16
C PHE A 546 10.37 0.74 -8.71
N ASP A 547 9.13 0.82 -8.25
CA ASP A 547 8.73 0.55 -6.88
C ASP A 547 8.11 -0.85 -6.76
N SER A 548 8.58 -1.66 -5.78
CA SER A 548 7.90 -2.90 -5.42
C SER A 548 6.66 -2.60 -4.57
N LEU A 549 5.49 -3.04 -5.04
CA LEU A 549 4.23 -2.76 -4.37
C LEU A 549 4.05 -3.64 -3.14
N TYR A 550 3.65 -3.03 -2.01
CA TYR A 550 3.56 -3.75 -0.74
C TYR A 550 2.57 -4.91 -0.78
N ASN A 551 1.43 -4.76 -1.46
CA ASN A 551 0.46 -5.85 -1.68
C ASN A 551 0.76 -6.71 -2.93
N GLY A 552 2.04 -6.82 -3.32
CA GLY A 552 2.48 -7.53 -4.52
C GLY A 552 2.30 -6.72 -5.81
N GLY A 553 2.96 -7.15 -6.87
CA GLY A 553 3.11 -6.40 -8.13
C GLY A 553 4.20 -5.31 -8.07
N PHE A 554 4.27 -4.51 -9.12
CA PHE A 554 5.25 -3.44 -9.25
C PHE A 554 4.65 -2.20 -9.93
N LEU A 555 5.21 -1.03 -9.65
CA LEU A 555 4.89 0.23 -10.31
C LEU A 555 6.14 0.78 -11.01
N LEU A 556 6.07 0.95 -12.33
CA LEU A 556 7.06 1.67 -13.12
C LEU A 556 6.52 3.06 -13.45
N ILE A 557 7.29 4.10 -13.14
CA ILE A 557 6.99 5.48 -13.52
C ILE A 557 8.10 5.96 -14.45
N ILE A 558 7.71 6.57 -15.58
CA ILE A 558 8.62 7.11 -16.59
C ILE A 558 8.50 8.63 -16.61
N PHE A 559 9.65 9.29 -16.50
CA PHE A 559 9.78 10.73 -16.35
C PHE A 559 10.53 11.34 -17.52
N ASN A 560 10.00 12.44 -18.06
CA ASN A 560 10.75 13.32 -18.95
C ASN A 560 11.22 14.55 -18.14
N ARG A 561 12.53 14.76 -18.10
CA ARG A 561 13.17 15.82 -17.32
C ARG A 561 13.76 16.88 -18.23
N SER A 562 13.48 18.15 -17.92
CA SER A 562 14.07 19.29 -18.62
C SER A 562 15.38 19.71 -17.97
N ASN A 563 16.37 20.09 -18.79
CA ASN A 563 17.71 20.47 -18.32
C ASN A 563 17.64 21.60 -17.28
N GLY A 564 18.25 21.38 -16.11
CA GLY A 564 18.25 22.34 -15.00
C GLY A 564 16.99 22.34 -14.12
N SER A 565 15.98 21.53 -14.42
CA SER A 565 14.78 21.41 -13.60
C SER A 565 14.94 20.35 -12.49
N ILE A 566 14.46 20.67 -11.28
CA ILE A 566 14.14 19.70 -10.22
C ILE A 566 12.80 18.99 -10.47
N TYR A 567 11.90 19.62 -11.22
CA TYR A 567 10.61 19.02 -11.58
C TYR A 567 10.76 18.11 -12.79
N GLU A 568 10.24 16.90 -12.64
CA GLU A 568 10.10 15.90 -13.69
C GLU A 568 8.65 15.83 -14.17
N THR A 569 8.46 15.59 -15.46
CA THR A 569 7.12 15.44 -16.05
C THR A 569 6.78 13.96 -16.15
N ILE A 570 5.73 13.51 -15.47
CA ILE A 570 5.24 12.13 -15.59
C ILE A 570 4.72 11.93 -17.03
N VAL A 571 5.35 11.00 -17.75
CA VAL A 571 4.93 10.60 -19.10
C VAL A 571 4.01 9.39 -19.05
N GLN A 572 4.35 8.41 -18.21
CA GLN A 572 3.58 7.18 -18.08
C GLN A 572 3.80 6.51 -16.72
N SER A 573 2.76 5.86 -16.21
CA SER A 573 2.76 5.10 -14.96
C SER A 573 2.12 3.73 -15.19
N ILE A 574 2.93 2.68 -15.21
CA ILE A 574 2.56 1.30 -15.58
C ILE A 574 2.55 0.40 -14.34
N ILE A 575 1.50 -0.40 -14.20
CA ILE A 575 1.37 -1.43 -13.16
C ILE A 575 1.71 -2.80 -13.78
N LEU A 576 2.59 -3.54 -13.10
CA LEU A 576 2.94 -4.93 -13.44
C LEU A 576 2.46 -5.90 -12.34
N ASP A 577 2.13 -7.13 -12.74
CA ASP A 577 1.79 -8.22 -11.81
C ASP A 577 3.03 -8.78 -11.07
N ASN A 578 2.83 -9.72 -10.13
CA ASN A 578 3.90 -10.40 -9.40
C ASN A 578 4.95 -11.11 -10.29
N ASN A 579 4.62 -11.38 -11.56
CA ASN A 579 5.52 -12.02 -12.52
C ASN A 579 6.26 -10.96 -13.36
N GLY A 580 5.73 -9.74 -13.50
CA GLY A 580 6.23 -8.68 -14.38
C GLY A 580 5.40 -8.49 -15.66
N ASN A 581 4.24 -9.15 -15.77
CA ASN A 581 3.31 -8.93 -16.88
C ASN A 581 2.61 -7.57 -16.73
N TYR A 582 2.32 -6.91 -17.84
CA TYR A 582 1.48 -5.71 -17.86
C TYR A 582 0.09 -6.00 -17.30
N TYR A 583 -0.32 -5.25 -16.26
CA TYR A 583 -1.67 -5.29 -15.70
C TYR A 583 -2.51 -4.10 -16.16
N GLY A 584 -1.91 -2.90 -16.20
CA GLY A 584 -2.61 -1.67 -16.53
C GLY A 584 -1.71 -0.44 -16.45
N THR A 585 -2.31 0.73 -16.60
CA THR A 585 -1.70 2.03 -16.34
C THR A 585 -2.48 2.74 -15.23
N LEU A 586 -1.82 3.60 -14.44
CA LEU A 586 -2.51 4.52 -13.56
C LEU A 586 -3.07 5.67 -14.41
N ASP A 587 -4.38 5.83 -14.34
CA ASP A 587 -5.15 6.96 -14.87
C ASP A 587 -4.81 8.20 -14.03
N LEU A 588 -3.89 9.02 -14.55
CA LEU A 588 -3.45 10.29 -13.96
C LEU A 588 -3.60 11.41 -15.00
N PRO A 589 -3.76 12.68 -14.59
CA PRO A 589 -3.74 13.81 -15.50
C PRO A 589 -2.47 13.82 -16.38
N GLU A 590 -2.61 14.17 -17.66
CA GLU A 590 -1.46 14.24 -18.57
C GLU A 590 -0.47 15.34 -18.17
N ASN A 591 0.83 15.09 -18.38
CA ASN A 591 1.91 16.07 -18.22
C ASN A 591 2.05 16.67 -16.80
N LEU A 592 1.69 15.93 -15.74
CA LEU A 592 1.93 16.38 -14.36
C LEU A 592 3.43 16.60 -14.10
N LYS A 593 3.77 17.80 -13.64
CA LYS A 593 5.10 18.17 -13.14
C LYS A 593 5.16 17.95 -11.64
N VAL A 594 6.09 17.10 -11.20
CA VAL A 594 6.30 16.72 -9.80
C VAL A 594 7.78 16.79 -9.46
N SER A 595 8.14 17.02 -8.20
CA SER A 595 9.51 16.81 -7.72
C SER A 595 9.73 15.41 -7.15
N ASP A 596 8.66 14.77 -6.66
CA ASP A 596 8.70 13.47 -5.97
C ASP A 596 7.32 12.78 -6.06
N THR A 597 7.27 11.47 -5.79
CA THR A 597 6.06 10.62 -5.86
C THR A 597 5.94 9.69 -4.65
N GLY A 598 4.74 9.67 -4.03
CA GLY A 598 4.49 8.99 -2.76
C GLY A 598 3.67 7.71 -2.90
N GLY A 599 4.01 6.68 -2.12
CA GLY A 599 3.26 5.43 -2.02
C GLY A 599 2.98 5.04 -0.57
N PHE A 600 1.78 4.52 -0.31
CA PHE A 600 1.37 3.97 0.99
C PHE A 600 1.26 2.44 0.96
N ARG A 601 1.58 1.78 2.08
CA ARG A 601 1.46 0.31 2.22
C ARG A 601 0.02 -0.21 2.18
N ASN A 602 -0.96 0.66 2.37
CA ASN A 602 -2.37 0.33 2.22
C ASN A 602 -2.78 0.13 0.75
N GLY A 603 -1.90 0.38 -0.22
CA GLY A 603 -2.16 0.28 -1.66
C GLY A 603 -2.50 1.60 -2.36
N THR A 604 -2.49 2.76 -1.68
CA THR A 604 -2.74 4.05 -2.33
C THR A 604 -1.43 4.68 -2.82
N PHE A 605 -1.37 5.04 -4.11
CA PHE A 605 -0.32 5.90 -4.69
C PHE A 605 -0.80 7.34 -4.72
N PHE A 606 0.11 8.32 -4.63
CA PHE A 606 -0.24 9.72 -4.88
C PHE A 606 0.92 10.55 -5.41
N VAL A 607 0.54 11.63 -6.08
CA VAL A 607 1.46 12.64 -6.64
C VAL A 607 1.04 14.02 -6.18
N VAL A 608 2.02 14.89 -5.91
CA VAL A 608 1.78 16.26 -5.42
C VAL A 608 2.37 17.29 -6.40
N PRO A 609 1.71 17.55 -7.54
CA PRO A 609 2.12 18.59 -8.48
C PRO A 609 1.76 19.99 -7.97
N GLN A 610 2.66 20.93 -8.21
CA GLN A 610 2.40 22.36 -8.02
C GLN A 610 1.59 22.91 -9.21
N VAL A 611 0.59 23.74 -8.92
CA VAL A 611 -0.32 24.32 -9.93
C VAL A 611 0.07 25.76 -10.24
N ASP A 612 0.35 26.56 -9.20
CA ASP A 612 0.79 27.96 -9.31
C ASP A 612 1.65 28.37 -8.08
N ASP A 613 1.96 29.66 -7.93
CA ASP A 613 2.79 30.20 -6.84
C ASP A 613 2.19 30.01 -5.42
N TYR A 614 0.89 29.73 -5.32
CA TYR A 614 0.15 29.50 -4.07
C TYR A 614 -0.46 28.10 -3.99
N THR A 615 -0.94 27.56 -5.12
CA THR A 615 -1.78 26.36 -5.16
C THR A 615 -0.98 25.09 -5.48
N TRP A 616 -1.18 24.04 -4.69
CA TRP A 616 -0.72 22.69 -5.00
C TRP A 616 -1.84 21.67 -4.83
N ASN A 617 -1.82 20.64 -5.69
CA ASN A 617 -2.80 19.55 -5.68
C ASN A 617 -2.17 18.26 -5.18
N ILE A 618 -2.97 17.40 -4.56
CA ILE A 618 -2.69 15.97 -4.37
C ILE A 618 -3.64 15.20 -5.28
N TYR A 619 -3.11 14.30 -6.09
CA TYR A 619 -3.89 13.27 -6.80
C TYR A 619 -3.57 11.91 -6.18
N SER A 620 -4.55 11.27 -5.56
CA SER A 620 -4.38 9.96 -4.90
C SER A 620 -5.24 8.88 -5.56
N ILE A 621 -4.63 7.74 -5.91
CA ILE A 621 -5.23 6.64 -6.67
C ILE A 621 -4.93 5.29 -6.00
N ASP A 622 -5.94 4.42 -5.91
CA ASP A 622 -5.81 3.12 -5.25
C ASP A 622 -5.31 2.05 -6.25
N ILE A 623 -4.11 1.53 -5.99
CA ILE A 623 -3.39 0.54 -6.82
C ILE A 623 -4.02 -0.86 -6.60
N PRO A 624 -4.16 -1.71 -7.63
CA PRO A 624 -4.58 -3.11 -7.47
C PRO A 624 -3.69 -3.90 -6.50
N LYS A 625 -4.34 -4.73 -5.66
CA LYS A 625 -3.68 -5.60 -4.68
C LYS A 625 -3.59 -7.03 -5.23
N PHE A 626 -2.38 -7.46 -5.56
CA PHE A 626 -2.12 -8.80 -6.09
C PHE A 626 -2.12 -9.88 -5.00
N PHE A 627 -1.92 -9.49 -3.74
CA PHE A 627 -2.27 -10.25 -2.55
C PHE A 627 -3.53 -9.62 -1.91
N PRO A 628 -4.73 -10.19 -2.14
CA PRO A 628 -6.00 -9.49 -1.82
C PRO A 628 -6.33 -9.44 -0.33
N ASN A 629 -5.84 -10.40 0.46
CA ASN A 629 -6.27 -10.62 1.85
C ASN A 629 -5.15 -10.31 2.85
N ASP A 630 -4.86 -9.03 3.07
CA ASP A 630 -4.00 -8.56 4.17
C ASP A 630 -4.65 -8.76 5.56
N ASN A 631 -6.00 -8.79 5.60
CA ASN A 631 -6.82 -8.95 6.80
C ASN A 631 -6.57 -7.93 7.93
N GLY A 632 -5.85 -6.83 7.65
CA GLY A 632 -5.52 -5.78 8.63
C GLY A 632 -4.24 -6.04 9.42
N TYR A 633 -3.43 -7.04 9.05
CA TYR A 633 -2.15 -7.32 9.70
C TYR A 633 -0.99 -6.48 9.15
N ASN A 634 -1.20 -5.70 8.08
CA ASN A 634 -0.14 -5.00 7.34
C ASN A 634 0.99 -5.97 6.97
N ASN A 635 0.59 -7.15 6.50
CA ASN A 635 1.39 -8.30 6.14
C ASN A 635 0.59 -9.17 5.14
N PRO A 636 0.81 -9.04 3.81
CA PRO A 636 0.03 -9.73 2.78
C PRO A 636 0.26 -11.25 2.70
N ILE A 637 1.27 -11.80 3.37
CA ILE A 637 1.55 -13.24 3.36
C ILE A 637 0.79 -14.00 4.46
N ILE A 638 0.12 -13.30 5.38
CA ILE A 638 -0.69 -13.90 6.46
C ILE A 638 -2.12 -14.14 5.97
N LYS A 639 -2.51 -15.42 5.96
CA LYS A 639 -3.81 -15.90 5.48
C LYS A 639 -4.90 -15.79 6.53
N ALA A 640 -4.57 -16.14 7.76
CA ALA A 640 -5.45 -16.14 8.93
C ALA A 640 -4.64 -16.26 10.22
N THR A 641 -5.22 -15.81 11.34
CA THR A 641 -4.66 -16.01 12.67
C THR A 641 -5.74 -16.45 13.67
N TYR A 642 -5.31 -16.92 14.83
CA TYR A 642 -6.13 -17.03 16.03
C TYR A 642 -5.25 -16.67 17.25
N PRO A 643 -5.69 -15.83 18.20
CA PRO A 643 -6.90 -15.00 18.19
C PRO A 643 -6.91 -13.96 17.05
N LEU A 644 -8.08 -13.58 16.54
CA LEU A 644 -8.18 -12.58 15.47
C LEU A 644 -7.81 -11.18 15.96
N ILE A 645 -7.36 -10.31 15.05
CA ILE A 645 -7.17 -8.88 15.32
C ILE A 645 -8.45 -8.24 15.88
N ASN A 646 -8.28 -7.38 16.88
CA ASN A 646 -9.32 -6.73 17.69
C ASN A 646 -10.26 -7.68 18.45
N SER A 647 -10.00 -8.99 18.46
CA SER A 647 -10.84 -9.96 19.18
C SER A 647 -10.62 -9.92 20.70
N ASN A 648 -11.62 -10.44 21.43
CA ASN A 648 -11.63 -10.55 22.87
C ASN A 648 -11.20 -11.95 23.32
N ILE A 649 -10.25 -12.03 24.26
CA ILE A 649 -9.64 -13.27 24.75
C ILE A 649 -9.90 -13.50 26.25
N PRO A 650 -10.11 -14.75 26.69
CA PRO A 650 -10.26 -15.08 28.11
C PRO A 650 -8.95 -14.90 28.91
N LEU A 651 -9.11 -14.52 30.18
CA LEU A 651 -8.01 -14.34 31.12
C LEU A 651 -7.45 -15.67 31.65
N SER A 652 -6.12 -15.75 31.74
CA SER A 652 -5.41 -16.88 32.36
C SER A 652 -5.93 -18.25 31.94
N SER A 653 -6.00 -18.42 30.63
CA SER A 653 -6.10 -19.70 29.94
C SER A 653 -4.91 -19.84 28.98
N THR A 654 -4.45 -21.06 28.76
CA THR A 654 -3.47 -21.38 27.71
C THR A 654 -4.15 -21.23 26.34
N ILE A 655 -4.06 -20.02 25.76
CA ILE A 655 -4.53 -19.71 24.41
C ILE A 655 -3.35 -19.83 23.48
N ASN A 656 -3.36 -20.84 22.62
CA ASN A 656 -2.34 -20.96 21.59
C ASN A 656 -2.56 -19.90 20.50
N ILE A 657 -1.49 -19.18 20.15
CA ILE A 657 -1.51 -18.20 19.06
C ILE A 657 -1.15 -18.93 17.76
N ASN A 658 -2.12 -19.08 16.87
CA ASN A 658 -1.94 -19.74 15.59
C ASN A 658 -1.77 -18.68 14.49
N ILE A 659 -0.76 -18.84 13.63
CA ILE A 659 -0.50 -17.95 12.49
C ILE A 659 -0.38 -18.82 11.25
N THR A 660 -1.31 -18.64 10.30
CA THR A 660 -1.37 -19.39 9.04
C THR A 660 -0.98 -18.49 7.89
N TYR A 661 -0.01 -18.92 7.09
CA TYR A 661 0.51 -18.18 5.94
C TYR A 661 -0.13 -18.63 4.62
N ASN A 662 -0.06 -17.78 3.60
CA ASN A 662 -0.50 -18.09 2.24
C ASN A 662 0.39 -19.13 1.55
N PHE A 663 1.64 -19.26 1.99
CA PHE A 663 2.67 -20.14 1.42
C PHE A 663 3.20 -21.14 2.46
N PRO A 664 3.76 -22.30 2.06
CA PRO A 664 4.44 -23.21 2.98
C PRO A 664 5.66 -22.52 3.61
N ILE A 665 5.75 -22.54 4.94
CA ILE A 665 6.84 -21.86 5.67
C ILE A 665 7.88 -22.84 6.22
N THR A 666 8.96 -22.31 6.78
CA THR A 666 9.74 -22.97 7.83
C THR A 666 9.97 -22.02 8.99
N ILE A 667 10.26 -22.59 10.16
CA ILE A 667 10.60 -21.84 11.37
C ILE A 667 12.02 -21.27 11.23
N SER A 668 12.24 -20.05 11.72
CA SER A 668 13.57 -19.43 11.79
C SER A 668 13.83 -18.78 13.15
N THR A 669 14.82 -17.89 13.27
CA THR A 669 15.44 -17.52 14.55
C THR A 669 14.71 -16.42 15.32
N ASN A 670 14.14 -15.43 14.62
CA ASN A 670 13.76 -14.18 15.29
C ASN A 670 12.46 -14.32 16.10
N ASN A 671 12.25 -13.40 17.05
CA ASN A 671 11.29 -13.61 18.13
C ASN A 671 9.83 -13.38 17.71
N ILE A 672 8.93 -14.09 18.37
CA ILE A 672 7.50 -13.75 18.47
C ILE A 672 7.27 -13.21 19.89
N SER A 673 6.66 -12.02 19.97
CA SER A 673 6.60 -11.21 21.19
C SER A 673 5.18 -10.76 21.49
N ILE A 674 4.80 -10.76 22.77
CA ILE A 674 3.49 -10.34 23.25
C ILE A 674 3.71 -9.18 24.22
N TYR A 675 3.16 -8.01 23.89
CA TYR A 675 3.20 -6.79 24.69
C TYR A 675 1.83 -6.54 25.33
N GLN A 676 1.81 -5.95 26.52
CA GLN A 676 0.63 -5.32 27.12
C GLN A 676 0.78 -3.81 26.98
N HIS A 677 -0.25 -3.13 26.52
CA HIS A 677 -0.26 -1.68 26.39
C HIS A 677 -0.88 -1.04 27.63
N ASN A 678 -0.08 -0.28 28.38
CA ASN A 678 -0.55 0.64 29.41
C ASN A 678 -0.46 2.07 28.87
N SER A 679 -1.23 3.00 29.45
CA SER A 679 -1.49 4.36 28.91
C SER A 679 -0.28 5.28 28.67
N GLU A 680 0.92 4.89 29.10
CA GLU A 680 2.18 5.62 28.86
C GLU A 680 3.29 4.75 28.26
N ASN A 681 3.19 3.42 28.33
CA ASN A 681 4.27 2.49 27.97
C ASN A 681 3.75 1.07 27.66
N SER A 682 4.39 0.39 26.71
CA SER A 682 4.12 -1.03 26.39
C SER A 682 5.07 -1.95 27.15
N ILE A 683 4.52 -2.86 27.97
CA ILE A 683 5.27 -3.84 28.76
C ILE A 683 5.34 -5.17 27.99
N LEU A 684 6.54 -5.64 27.65
CA LEU A 684 6.72 -6.99 27.09
C LEU A 684 6.29 -8.04 28.14
N ARG A 685 5.54 -9.06 27.73
CA ARG A 685 4.92 -10.08 28.60
C ARG A 685 5.47 -11.48 28.37
N GLN A 686 5.67 -11.84 27.11
CA GLN A 686 6.30 -13.08 26.68
C GLN A 686 7.06 -12.79 25.39
N SER A 687 8.26 -13.33 25.24
CA SER A 687 9.04 -13.25 23.99
C SER A 687 9.78 -14.56 23.81
N VAL A 688 9.53 -15.26 22.71
CA VAL A 688 10.17 -16.54 22.39
C VAL A 688 10.90 -16.45 21.04
N PRO A 689 12.11 -17.00 20.90
CA PRO A 689 12.72 -17.20 19.58
C PRO A 689 11.83 -18.10 18.72
N GLY A 690 11.77 -17.83 17.41
CA GLY A 690 10.96 -18.61 16.47
C GLY A 690 11.31 -20.10 16.49
N ASN A 691 12.58 -20.44 16.71
CA ASN A 691 13.11 -21.81 16.77
C ASN A 691 13.10 -22.44 18.17
N SER A 692 12.38 -21.85 19.13
CA SER A 692 12.26 -22.37 20.48
C SER A 692 11.19 -23.47 20.62
N GLN A 693 11.26 -24.22 21.71
CA GLN A 693 10.28 -25.27 22.06
C GLN A 693 8.83 -24.77 22.24
N TYR A 694 8.60 -23.45 22.28
CA TYR A 694 7.29 -22.83 22.41
C TYR A 694 6.63 -22.54 21.06
N VAL A 695 7.29 -22.84 19.94
CA VAL A 695 6.78 -22.60 18.59
C VAL A 695 6.72 -23.92 17.83
N ASN A 696 5.51 -24.45 17.73
CA ASN A 696 5.20 -25.71 17.06
C ASN A 696 4.70 -25.47 15.63
N ARG A 697 4.79 -26.49 14.76
CA ARG A 697 4.22 -26.44 13.40
C ARG A 697 2.95 -27.28 13.29
N ALA A 698 1.90 -26.70 12.73
CA ALA A 698 0.71 -27.42 12.31
C ALA A 698 0.68 -27.53 10.78
N GLY A 699 1.07 -28.69 10.27
CA GLY A 699 1.25 -28.90 8.83
C GLY A 699 2.37 -28.03 8.24
N ASN A 700 2.20 -27.65 6.97
CA ASN A 700 3.19 -26.88 6.22
C ASN A 700 3.01 -25.35 6.32
N GLN A 701 1.79 -24.84 6.52
CA GLN A 701 1.46 -23.40 6.44
C GLN A 701 1.25 -22.70 7.79
N THR A 702 1.12 -23.42 8.91
CA THR A 702 0.76 -22.81 10.20
C THR A 702 1.83 -23.03 11.27
N ILE A 703 2.16 -21.96 12.00
CA ILE A 703 2.88 -22.03 13.28
C ILE A 703 1.90 -21.84 14.44
N ILE A 704 2.23 -22.45 15.58
CA ILE A 704 1.48 -22.42 16.82
C ILE A 704 2.44 -21.98 17.92
N LEU A 705 2.19 -20.81 18.52
CA LEU A 705 2.91 -20.31 19.69
C LEU A 705 2.15 -20.70 20.97
N ASP A 706 2.83 -21.42 21.86
CA ASP A 706 2.33 -21.78 23.18
C ASP A 706 2.48 -20.58 24.15
N VAL A 707 1.34 -20.04 24.60
CA VAL A 707 1.29 -18.88 25.50
C VAL A 707 1.13 -19.31 26.95
N LEU A 708 1.93 -18.71 27.84
CA LEU A 708 1.86 -18.98 29.28
C LEU A 708 0.58 -18.38 29.90
N GLU A 709 0.00 -19.08 30.89
CA GLU A 709 -1.23 -18.64 31.58
C GLU A 709 -1.06 -17.27 32.31
N SER A 710 0.18 -16.88 32.60
CA SER A 710 0.57 -15.62 33.22
C SER A 710 0.81 -14.47 32.23
N THR A 711 0.75 -14.70 30.92
CA THR A 711 0.98 -13.68 29.87
C THR A 711 -0.24 -12.76 29.74
N PHE A 712 -1.42 -13.34 29.51
CA PHE A 712 -2.72 -12.65 29.43
C PHE A 712 -3.41 -12.65 30.80
N ASN A 713 -2.80 -11.95 31.77
CA ASN A 713 -3.21 -12.01 33.18
C ASN A 713 -3.89 -10.73 33.71
N GLN A 714 -3.86 -9.60 32.98
CA GLN A 714 -4.51 -8.35 33.41
C GLN A 714 -5.92 -8.22 32.80
N PRO A 715 -6.98 -8.00 33.59
CA PRO A 715 -8.36 -7.79 33.09
C PRO A 715 -8.53 -6.47 32.34
N ASN A 716 -9.44 -6.46 31.36
CA ASN A 716 -9.82 -5.29 30.54
C ASN A 716 -8.63 -4.56 29.91
N ALA A 717 -7.56 -5.29 29.58
CA ALA A 717 -6.30 -4.74 29.09
C ALA A 717 -6.09 -5.02 27.60
N ILE A 718 -5.37 -4.10 26.95
CA ILE A 718 -4.98 -4.22 25.55
C ILE A 718 -3.63 -4.95 25.47
N TYR A 719 -3.55 -5.95 24.60
CA TYR A 719 -2.31 -6.63 24.26
C TYR A 719 -2.05 -6.55 22.75
N TYR A 720 -0.78 -6.56 22.38
CA TYR A 720 -0.30 -6.57 21.00
C TYR A 720 0.63 -7.75 20.76
N ILE A 721 0.38 -8.49 19.68
CA ILE A 721 1.21 -9.63 19.28
C ILE A 721 2.09 -9.18 18.11
N ALA A 722 3.40 -9.11 18.33
CA ALA A 722 4.38 -8.81 17.30
C ALA A 722 5.08 -10.10 16.83
N ILE A 723 5.29 -10.22 15.53
CA ILE A 723 6.15 -11.23 14.92
C ILE A 723 7.31 -10.45 14.32
N ASN A 724 8.55 -10.69 14.76
CA ASN A 724 9.69 -10.04 14.14
C ASN A 724 9.89 -10.59 12.71
N ASP A 725 10.40 -9.76 11.81
CA ASP A 725 10.83 -10.23 10.49
C ASP A 725 11.86 -11.35 10.64
N ASN A 726 11.85 -12.35 9.73
CA ASN A 726 12.66 -13.56 9.82
C ASN A 726 12.41 -14.41 11.10
N ALA A 727 11.23 -14.33 11.73
CA ALA A 727 10.75 -15.36 12.67
C ALA A 727 10.34 -16.64 11.93
N VAL A 728 9.86 -16.50 10.70
CA VAL A 728 9.66 -17.59 9.72
C VAL A 728 10.33 -17.27 8.39
N LYS A 729 10.51 -18.31 7.58
CA LYS A 729 11.07 -18.27 6.23
C LYS A 729 10.15 -18.99 5.25
N ASP A 730 10.30 -18.73 3.96
CA ASP A 730 9.67 -19.54 2.92
C ASP A 730 10.29 -20.94 2.89
N TRP A 731 9.48 -21.98 2.68
CA TRP A 731 9.94 -23.38 2.69
C TRP A 731 10.83 -23.74 1.50
N GLN A 732 10.58 -23.14 0.32
CA GLN A 732 11.21 -23.54 -0.94
C GLN A 732 12.48 -22.74 -1.25
N THR A 733 12.48 -21.46 -0.91
CA THR A 733 13.57 -20.50 -1.20
C THR A 733 14.42 -20.17 0.03
N ASN A 734 14.00 -20.62 1.22
CA ASN A 734 14.65 -20.34 2.52
C ASN A 734 14.80 -18.82 2.82
N GLN A 735 14.01 -17.98 2.14
CA GLN A 735 14.09 -16.53 2.27
C GLN A 735 13.40 -16.04 3.56
N PRO A 736 13.99 -15.04 4.24
CA PRO A 736 13.35 -14.35 5.36
C PRO A 736 11.99 -13.79 4.95
N LEU A 737 10.99 -13.95 5.80
CA LEU A 737 9.65 -13.42 5.57
C LEU A 737 9.35 -12.27 6.54
N ILE A 738 8.59 -11.29 6.06
CA ILE A 738 8.08 -10.18 6.87
C ILE A 738 7.15 -10.68 7.98
N GLY A 739 7.23 -10.03 9.14
CA GLY A 739 6.43 -10.28 10.33
C GLY A 739 5.31 -9.26 10.52
N ILE A 740 4.81 -9.14 11.75
CA ILE A 740 3.80 -8.16 12.15
C ILE A 740 4.47 -7.23 13.16
N VAL A 741 4.57 -5.94 12.82
CA VAL A 741 5.15 -4.94 13.71
C VAL A 741 4.23 -4.69 14.92
N ASN A 742 4.83 -4.27 16.03
CA ASN A 742 4.12 -3.95 17.26
C ASN A 742 2.98 -2.92 17.03
N ASN A 743 2.02 -2.87 17.95
CA ASN A 743 0.81 -2.04 17.89
C ASN A 743 -0.22 -2.40 16.79
N ILE A 744 0.05 -3.38 15.91
CA ILE A 744 -0.88 -3.79 14.84
C ILE A 744 -1.86 -4.88 15.30
N TRP A 745 -1.37 -6.10 15.59
CA TRP A 745 -2.25 -7.22 15.99
C TRP A 745 -2.71 -7.08 17.45
N LYS A 746 -3.72 -6.22 17.62
CA LYS A 746 -4.41 -5.96 18.87
C LYS A 746 -5.30 -7.14 19.29
N VAL A 747 -5.33 -7.44 20.59
CA VAL A 747 -6.36 -8.24 21.25
C VAL A 747 -6.69 -7.62 22.61
N ASN A 748 -7.89 -7.86 23.14
CA ASN A 748 -8.31 -7.35 24.45
C ASN A 748 -8.65 -8.50 25.40
N THR A 749 -8.23 -8.44 26.66
CA THR A 749 -8.73 -9.38 27.68
C THR A 749 -10.11 -8.96 28.17
N ILE A 750 -11.03 -9.92 28.28
CA ILE A 750 -12.34 -9.66 28.92
C ILE A 750 -12.22 -9.59 30.44
N ASP A 751 -13.15 -8.88 31.08
CA ASP A 751 -13.35 -8.96 32.52
C ASP A 751 -13.67 -10.39 32.96
N ASN A 752 -13.18 -10.77 34.13
CA ASN A 752 -13.53 -11.99 34.83
C ASN A 752 -13.45 -11.68 36.32
N GLN A 753 -14.61 -11.47 36.94
CA GLN A 753 -14.74 -11.03 38.34
C GLN A 753 -14.01 -12.00 39.27
N ASP A 754 -12.79 -11.63 39.69
CA ASP A 754 -11.89 -12.56 40.35
C ASP A 754 -12.32 -12.77 41.81
N ILE A 755 -12.30 -14.03 42.26
CA ILE A 755 -12.84 -14.39 43.57
C ILE A 755 -11.96 -13.78 44.67
N PHE A 756 -12.54 -13.20 45.72
CA PHE A 756 -11.76 -12.64 46.82
C PHE A 756 -10.84 -13.71 47.46
N ALA A 757 -9.57 -13.36 47.65
CA ALA A 757 -8.58 -14.17 48.35
C ALA A 757 -7.83 -13.32 49.39
N GLU A 758 -7.63 -13.88 50.59
CA GLU A 758 -6.96 -13.22 51.71
C GLU A 758 -5.49 -12.87 51.44
N ASP A 759 -4.98 -11.90 52.21
CA ASP A 759 -3.55 -11.64 52.39
C ASP A 759 -2.76 -12.93 52.61
N ALA A 760 -1.69 -13.08 51.82
CA ALA A 760 -0.80 -14.23 51.87
C ALA A 760 0.65 -13.78 51.81
N THR A 761 1.55 -14.72 52.06
CA THR A 761 2.99 -14.54 51.89
C THR A 761 3.51 -15.65 50.99
N GLY A 762 4.48 -15.30 50.14
CA GLY A 762 5.17 -16.26 49.28
C GLY A 762 6.68 -16.13 49.38
N GLN A 763 7.36 -17.22 49.09
CA GLN A 763 8.81 -17.36 49.11
C GLN A 763 9.38 -17.74 47.74
N PHE A 764 10.55 -17.19 47.46
CA PHE A 764 11.36 -17.45 46.26
C PHE A 764 12.84 -17.34 46.64
N SER A 765 13.76 -17.75 45.77
CA SER A 765 15.20 -17.77 46.10
C SER A 765 16.04 -17.05 45.04
N LEU A 766 17.16 -16.46 45.45
CA LEU A 766 18.17 -15.95 44.52
C LEU A 766 19.06 -17.09 44.01
N THR A 767 19.64 -16.93 42.81
CA THR A 767 20.67 -17.84 42.29
C THR A 767 21.93 -17.82 43.17
N ILE A 768 22.89 -18.69 42.84
CA ILE A 768 24.18 -18.73 43.52
C ILE A 768 24.99 -17.45 43.22
N GLU A 769 24.95 -16.93 41.99
CA GLU A 769 25.50 -15.61 41.66
C GLU A 769 24.72 -14.48 42.37
N GLY A 770 23.40 -14.51 42.34
CA GLY A 770 22.54 -13.50 42.97
C GLY A 770 22.77 -13.39 44.48
N THR A 771 22.89 -14.53 45.16
CA THR A 771 23.25 -14.61 46.57
C THR A 771 24.65 -14.02 46.84
N ARG A 772 25.63 -14.31 45.97
CA ARG A 772 27.00 -13.75 46.09
C ARG A 772 27.03 -12.24 45.84
N TYR A 773 26.31 -11.77 44.82
CA TYR A 773 26.17 -10.35 44.49
C TYR A 773 25.53 -9.59 45.65
N PHE A 774 24.39 -10.05 46.17
CA PHE A 774 23.69 -9.39 47.27
C PHE A 774 24.52 -9.36 48.56
N LYS A 775 25.28 -10.42 48.88
CA LYS A 775 26.20 -10.45 50.02
C LYS A 775 27.36 -9.44 49.91
N ASN A 776 27.73 -9.02 48.70
CA ASN A 776 28.78 -8.02 48.47
C ASN A 776 28.26 -6.57 48.49
N LEU A 777 26.94 -6.35 48.54
CA LEU A 777 26.33 -5.02 48.66
C LEU A 777 26.40 -4.52 50.11
N SER A 778 26.55 -3.20 50.29
CA SER A 778 26.34 -2.55 51.59
C SER A 778 24.87 -2.65 52.04
N SER A 779 24.57 -2.55 53.32
CA SER A 779 23.18 -2.63 53.83
C SER A 779 22.23 -1.58 53.22
N TYR A 780 22.76 -0.41 52.85
CA TYR A 780 22.02 0.60 52.09
C TYR A 780 21.71 0.11 50.66
N ASN A 781 22.70 -0.41 49.94
CA ASN A 781 22.52 -0.94 48.59
C ASN A 781 21.65 -2.22 48.56
N GLN A 782 21.69 -3.04 49.62
CA GLN A 782 20.76 -4.18 49.83
C GLN A 782 19.32 -3.69 49.97
N THR A 783 19.09 -2.59 50.69
CA THR A 783 17.76 -1.97 50.83
C THR A 783 17.26 -1.41 49.51
N ILE A 784 18.14 -0.77 48.71
CA ILE A 784 17.83 -0.34 47.34
C ILE A 784 17.48 -1.55 46.46
N PHE A 785 18.30 -2.60 46.48
CA PHE A 785 18.09 -3.82 45.69
C PHE A 785 16.71 -4.46 45.97
N LEU A 786 16.35 -4.64 47.24
CA LEU A 786 15.04 -5.20 47.61
C LEU A 786 13.87 -4.27 47.24
N SER A 787 14.09 -2.96 47.26
CA SER A 787 13.09 -1.96 46.85
C SER A 787 12.86 -1.99 45.33
N GLN A 788 13.93 -2.07 44.54
CA GLN A 788 13.87 -2.20 43.09
C GLN A 788 13.30 -3.56 42.67
N LEU A 789 13.71 -4.65 43.32
CA LEU A 789 13.17 -5.99 43.07
C LEU A 789 11.66 -6.07 43.28
N ARG A 790 11.12 -5.34 44.26
CA ARG A 790 9.67 -5.22 44.44
C ARG A 790 8.98 -4.47 43.30
N ILE A 791 9.64 -3.48 42.69
CA ILE A 791 9.14 -2.72 41.53
C ILE A 791 9.21 -3.59 40.26
N ASP A 792 10.36 -4.21 40.00
CA ASP A 792 10.58 -5.11 38.86
C ASP A 792 9.57 -6.28 38.89
N LEU A 793 9.31 -6.86 40.08
CA LEU A 793 8.25 -7.87 40.26
C LEU A 793 6.85 -7.30 40.02
N ALA A 794 6.50 -6.12 40.56
CA ALA A 794 5.19 -5.51 40.32
C ALA A 794 4.91 -5.30 38.82
N ASN A 795 5.92 -4.79 38.09
CA ASN A 795 5.91 -4.61 36.64
C ASN A 795 5.87 -5.93 35.85
N SER A 796 6.31 -7.04 36.46
CA SER A 796 6.29 -8.39 35.84
C SER A 796 4.90 -9.04 35.90
N ILE A 797 4.04 -8.66 36.86
CA ILE A 797 2.66 -9.17 37.04
C ILE A 797 1.57 -8.06 36.90
N PRO A 798 1.85 -6.95 36.21
CA PRO A 798 1.12 -5.67 36.25
C PRO A 798 0.30 -5.29 37.49
N VAL A 799 0.76 -5.61 38.71
CA VAL A 799 0.01 -5.25 39.95
C VAL A 799 0.40 -3.87 40.46
N ASN A 800 -0.54 -3.18 41.09
CA ASN A 800 -0.25 -1.96 41.83
C ASN A 800 0.79 -2.26 42.93
N ILE A 801 1.92 -1.54 42.92
CA ILE A 801 3.06 -1.72 43.84
C ILE A 801 2.65 -1.73 45.33
N ASN A 802 1.55 -1.07 45.70
CA ASN A 802 1.04 -1.04 47.08
C ASN A 802 0.43 -2.38 47.56
N ARG A 803 0.10 -3.29 46.64
CA ARG A 803 -0.29 -4.69 46.92
C ARG A 803 0.91 -5.49 47.43
N LEU A 804 2.12 -5.18 46.95
CA LEU A 804 3.37 -5.86 47.32
C LEU A 804 4.03 -5.16 48.52
N ASN A 805 4.22 -5.90 49.62
CA ASN A 805 4.86 -5.35 50.82
C ASN A 805 6.41 -5.40 50.71
N VAL A 806 7.11 -4.86 51.71
CA VAL A 806 8.58 -4.90 51.79
C VAL A 806 9.06 -6.36 51.79
N ILE A 807 9.95 -6.69 50.85
CA ILE A 807 10.59 -8.01 50.75
C ILE A 807 11.54 -8.20 51.93
N LYS A 808 11.42 -9.31 52.64
CA LYS A 808 12.37 -9.77 53.67
C LYS A 808 13.31 -10.82 53.09
N TYR A 809 14.48 -11.00 53.69
CA TYR A 809 15.44 -12.02 53.27
C TYR A 809 15.96 -12.82 54.47
N GLU A 810 16.21 -14.11 54.23
CA GLU A 810 16.77 -15.06 55.19
C GLU A 810 17.87 -15.89 54.49
N TYR A 811 18.86 -16.36 55.24
CA TYR A 811 19.94 -17.20 54.72
C TYR A 811 19.64 -18.67 55.01
N ASP A 812 19.43 -19.47 53.97
CA ASP A 812 19.35 -20.92 54.11
C ASP A 812 20.75 -21.52 54.04
N GLU A 813 21.35 -21.75 55.22
CA GLU A 813 22.66 -22.38 55.39
C GLU A 813 22.62 -23.90 55.22
N ASN A 814 21.43 -24.51 55.10
CA ASN A 814 21.27 -25.96 54.90
C ASN A 814 21.53 -26.37 53.44
N GLN A 815 21.35 -25.44 52.49
CA GLN A 815 21.74 -25.65 51.09
C GLN A 815 23.25 -25.49 50.91
N GLN A 816 23.84 -26.33 50.05
CA GLN A 816 25.23 -26.21 49.62
C GLN A 816 25.31 -25.91 48.11
N PRO A 817 25.81 -24.73 47.68
CA PRO A 817 26.16 -23.57 48.52
C PRO A 817 24.91 -22.87 49.11
N PRO A 818 25.05 -22.13 50.24
CA PRO A 818 23.95 -21.42 50.87
C PRO A 818 23.29 -20.40 49.94
N LYS A 819 21.96 -20.30 50.01
CA LYS A 819 21.17 -19.34 49.23
C LYS A 819 20.48 -18.31 50.11
N ILE A 820 20.06 -17.20 49.50
CA ILE A 820 19.06 -16.31 50.08
C ILE A 820 17.67 -16.82 49.70
N ILE A 821 16.80 -16.95 50.68
CA ILE A 821 15.34 -17.05 50.51
C ILE A 821 14.76 -15.66 50.74
N LEU A 822 13.92 -15.22 49.80
CA LEU A 822 13.22 -13.95 49.82
C LEU A 822 11.74 -14.21 50.13
N THR A 823 11.18 -13.40 51.02
CA THR A 823 9.79 -13.51 51.49
C THR A 823 9.02 -12.24 51.13
N LEU A 824 7.97 -12.39 50.33
CA LEU A 824 7.13 -11.30 49.81
C LEU A 824 5.68 -11.45 50.33
N PRO A 825 5.22 -10.56 51.23
CA PRO A 825 3.81 -10.46 51.61
C PRO A 825 3.01 -9.74 50.51
N ILE A 826 1.85 -10.30 50.16
CA ILE A 826 0.92 -9.82 49.12
C ILE A 826 -0.42 -9.53 49.78
N LYS A 827 -0.90 -8.29 49.67
CA LYS A 827 -2.19 -7.87 50.22
C LYS A 827 -3.35 -8.30 49.34
N SER A 828 -4.49 -8.59 49.97
CA SER A 828 -5.79 -8.74 49.32
C SER A 828 -6.34 -7.41 48.78
N ILE A 829 -7.40 -7.50 47.97
CA ILE A 829 -8.23 -6.36 47.58
C ILE A 829 -9.66 -6.85 47.34
N THR A 830 -10.66 -5.97 47.52
CA THR A 830 -12.08 -6.25 47.29
C THR A 830 -12.56 -5.85 45.89
N ASN A 831 -11.69 -5.26 45.06
CA ASN A 831 -11.99 -4.92 43.68
C ASN A 831 -11.93 -6.19 42.82
N LEU A 832 -13.08 -6.65 42.33
CA LEU A 832 -13.18 -7.87 41.50
C LEU A 832 -12.50 -7.72 40.12
N ASN A 833 -12.24 -6.48 39.72
CA ASN A 833 -11.53 -6.13 38.48
C ASN A 833 -10.00 -6.02 38.71
N GLU A 834 -9.49 -6.46 39.86
CA GLU A 834 -8.06 -6.64 40.14
C GLU A 834 -7.75 -8.11 40.46
N ARG A 835 -6.54 -8.56 40.13
CA ARG A 835 -6.10 -9.94 40.40
C ARG A 835 -6.07 -10.24 41.91
N ASN A 836 -6.69 -11.35 42.28
CA ASN A 836 -6.65 -11.85 43.65
C ASN A 836 -5.26 -12.40 44.02
N VAL A 837 -5.05 -12.65 45.32
CA VAL A 837 -3.74 -13.05 45.85
C VAL A 837 -3.30 -14.42 45.32
N ASP A 838 -4.24 -15.36 45.16
CA ASP A 838 -3.94 -16.73 44.73
C ASP A 838 -3.52 -16.77 43.24
N ARG A 839 -4.15 -15.95 42.39
CA ARG A 839 -3.74 -15.73 41.00
C ARG A 839 -2.39 -15.05 40.90
N ILE A 840 -2.12 -14.03 41.72
CA ILE A 840 -0.81 -13.36 41.77
C ILE A 840 0.31 -14.35 42.13
N ILE A 841 0.09 -15.22 43.13
CA ILE A 841 1.05 -16.26 43.53
C ILE A 841 1.32 -17.23 42.36
N LYS A 842 0.26 -17.67 41.66
CA LYS A 842 0.39 -18.56 40.50
C LYS A 842 1.12 -17.89 39.32
N ASP A 843 0.80 -16.63 39.03
CA ASP A 843 1.46 -15.88 37.96
C ASP A 843 2.95 -15.72 38.24
N LEU A 844 3.34 -15.35 39.47
CA LEU A 844 4.74 -15.23 39.89
C LEU A 844 5.49 -16.56 39.75
N ASP A 845 4.89 -17.68 40.17
CA ASP A 845 5.50 -19.01 40.08
C ASP A 845 5.77 -19.41 38.62
N LEU A 846 4.79 -19.20 37.73
CA LEU A 846 4.94 -19.45 36.30
C LEU A 846 6.01 -18.54 35.68
N LEU A 847 5.96 -17.23 35.93
CA LEU A 847 6.90 -16.27 35.37
C LEU A 847 8.35 -16.58 35.80
N ILE A 848 8.56 -16.97 37.06
CA ILE A 848 9.88 -17.34 37.59
C ILE A 848 10.36 -18.68 37.01
N LYS A 849 9.50 -19.69 36.92
CA LYS A 849 9.86 -21.01 36.33
C LYS A 849 10.24 -20.90 34.85
N TYR A 850 9.53 -20.07 34.09
CA TYR A 850 9.77 -19.86 32.66
C TYR A 850 10.61 -18.60 32.36
N LYS A 851 11.46 -18.13 33.29
CA LYS A 851 12.10 -16.80 33.22
C LYS A 851 12.78 -16.45 31.89
N GLU A 852 13.31 -17.43 31.17
CA GLU A 852 14.03 -17.26 29.90
C GLU A 852 13.16 -16.63 28.78
N VAL A 853 11.83 -16.65 28.93
CA VAL A 853 10.88 -16.06 27.96
C VAL A 853 9.91 -15.04 28.58
N THR A 854 10.16 -14.58 29.82
CA THR A 854 9.29 -13.69 30.60
C THR A 854 10.07 -12.50 31.20
N PRO A 855 9.40 -11.45 31.74
CA PRO A 855 10.06 -10.26 32.28
C PRO A 855 11.06 -10.51 33.41
N ILE A 856 10.99 -11.67 34.05
CA ILE A 856 11.92 -12.06 35.12
C ILE A 856 13.37 -12.09 34.64
N SER A 857 13.66 -12.41 33.37
CA SER A 857 15.03 -12.32 32.83
C SER A 857 15.42 -10.93 32.33
N TRP A 858 14.47 -10.04 32.06
CA TRP A 858 14.70 -8.75 31.39
C TRP A 858 14.96 -7.59 32.37
N PHE A 859 14.41 -7.63 33.59
CA PHE A 859 14.78 -6.66 34.63
C PHE A 859 16.03 -7.11 35.41
N GLY A 860 16.90 -6.15 35.70
CA GLY A 860 18.25 -6.41 36.24
C GLY A 860 18.28 -7.08 37.62
N THR A 861 17.26 -6.86 38.46
CA THR A 861 17.21 -7.50 39.79
C THR A 861 16.52 -8.86 39.78
N THR A 862 15.48 -9.05 38.95
CA THR A 862 14.72 -10.31 38.88
C THR A 862 15.48 -11.42 38.17
N ASN A 863 16.43 -11.09 37.27
CA ASN A 863 17.22 -12.11 36.60
C ASN A 863 18.08 -12.94 37.58
N LEU A 864 18.37 -12.38 38.76
CA LEU A 864 19.05 -13.04 39.86
C LEU A 864 18.18 -14.04 40.65
N ILE A 865 16.92 -14.30 40.26
CA ILE A 865 16.04 -15.31 40.87
C ILE A 865 16.36 -16.73 40.32
N ASP A 866 16.35 -17.76 41.18
CA ASP A 866 16.50 -19.17 40.82
C ASP A 866 15.16 -19.74 40.33
N SER A 867 15.01 -19.86 39.01
CA SER A 867 13.82 -20.39 38.33
C SER A 867 13.40 -21.79 38.81
N ARG A 868 14.33 -22.59 39.33
CA ARG A 868 14.05 -23.93 39.85
C ARG A 868 13.36 -23.93 41.21
N PHE A 869 13.41 -22.82 41.96
CA PHE A 869 12.67 -22.66 43.21
C PHE A 869 11.20 -22.29 42.94
N GLY A 870 10.93 -21.52 41.88
CA GLY A 870 9.61 -20.96 41.59
C GLY A 870 9.19 -19.89 42.61
N PHE A 871 7.88 -19.78 42.84
CA PHE A 871 7.29 -18.94 43.88
C PHE A 871 6.27 -19.76 44.69
N GLN A 872 6.51 -19.90 45.99
CA GLN A 872 5.80 -20.87 46.84
C GLN A 872 5.02 -20.15 47.94
N ARG A 873 3.73 -20.42 48.10
CA ARG A 873 2.92 -19.86 49.20
C ARG A 873 3.39 -20.44 50.52
N THR A 874 3.74 -19.60 51.49
CA THR A 874 3.99 -20.06 52.86
C THR A 874 2.67 -20.38 53.54
N SER A 875 2.57 -21.53 54.20
CA SER A 875 1.47 -21.78 55.15
C SER A 875 1.52 -20.75 56.29
N LYS A 876 0.34 -20.28 56.72
CA LYS A 876 0.17 -19.53 57.98
C LYS A 876 0.46 -20.42 59.18
#